data_AF-A0A8R1TJ18-F1
#
_entry.id   AF-A0A8R1TJ18-F1
#
_cell.length_a   1.000
_cell.length_b   1.000
_cell.length_c   1.000
_cell.angle_alpha   90.00
_cell.angle_beta   90.00
_cell.angle_gamma   90.00
#
_symmetry.space_group_name_H-M   'P 1'
#
loop_
_entity.id
_entity.type
_entity.pdbx_description
1 polymer ?
#
loop_
_entity_poly.entity_id
_entity_poly.type
_entity_poly.pdbx_seq_one_letter_code
_entity_poly.pdbx_strand_id
1 'polypeptide(L)'
;MRITSKRQSTSCLSVAPKCRKRCDNIDKGEMLKCSRNGKIFEVPGRVASIELLNFMCHKSLKINFDVSNRNCFFIGGSNGSGKSALFAALNIGLGGRGSQNERGNAVKQYIKDGQNRAKIRIVLTNRGFGRHPDYDDAIAVERIINLTSSTYQLKSITYERERSREEVISHKKTDLDKLLTRFSIQLDNPIFWMSQNRCREFLQDLKPEKLYNMFLSATGLDFSRQCYNESETYSAESEKLMLSVRQACRDKIKEIEKLREDRKRVQNIEQNKQDLADLKSILRWLPIRDCHKDLRKHDELLTKAVEVYMKLKEGFTVKEKMKADCLQKFEQIQENKNRLNEKLKNLQIELKNLGKEKKNRRDEMLDIEQQLSVLERNHRILDAEISSMEQQVKEIEAKKNQGIHYNIAEAEAELFELENRYTAMKEKQFLAEKKRKCFETELADAIKAERSLEAEISHWNTLLRELRDEKERIVAIQRSDLARFGTSVPQIVSLIKQNSAKFSKKPIGPIGAYIRIKDDSWALAVECCLRNLLSIWLCDNVQDRNILDSILRKYNIHAMGYIISKFSESRYDITLFEPPSEYLTVARVITIADDNVFNVLIDQTQMESILLIGSDSLARKLMAQNPPKNVYKGFTKNGDEVFAKLNNQVYRFYANHRHQKSIILTSTEIANTRTLNDQIAKAEDELRNNKTSLTKAQKNRQKIEADMTNEMQQSNQELQCLKVDDVRRRSLQKRLDAARFEGGVDGQVMNLISSLDQYRREKEELIQSEKILQQQLTKSRQLLHDTEMMRAEKARKIEENESELKKKEADLEECNSEVDKMNDCENEHQQKLSKLETHINDLKQEVKILNEKLTKMKKEVNESDTDIPLDFASLPDTAEAEEQCKKLERRICAAQESLEGTVISEEALSTLQNDYERLQKKYNNAKRVVLELKNRLRLRNEKFTEVRNVTAERLSELYSDLMSIRNFKGSLIINHGERAIYIMAETQKNQEIDEVALREHHRGKGNLQDLKGLSGGERTYTSACFIMALWQAMETPVRCMDEFDVFLDLNNRKIVMELFADLATRQYPSHQFIFFTPQGVADFAHRDRVQLFEMPRIRN
;
A
#
# COMPACT_ATOMS: atom_id res chain seq x y z
N MET A 1 -1.47 -3.15 22.05
CA MET A 1 -2.24 -4.03 22.96
C MET A 1 -1.31 -5.12 23.43
N ARG A 2 -1.00 -5.14 24.73
CA ARG A 2 -0.22 -6.20 25.38
C ARG A 2 -1.15 -7.41 25.48
N ILE A 3 -0.96 -8.42 24.63
CA ILE A 3 -1.54 -9.74 24.84
C ILE A 3 -0.40 -10.62 25.36
N THR A 4 -0.33 -10.70 26.68
CA THR A 4 0.40 -11.69 27.45
C THR A 4 -0.30 -13.04 27.29
N SER A 5 0.29 -13.96 26.54
CA SER A 5 -0.07 -15.37 26.61
C SER A 5 1.18 -16.24 26.56
N LYS A 6 1.08 -17.39 27.24
CA LYS A 6 2.13 -18.19 27.84
C LYS A 6 3.21 -18.64 26.83
N ARG A 7 4.47 -18.27 27.09
CA ARG A 7 5.67 -18.81 26.43
C ARG A 7 5.81 -20.30 26.79
N GLN A 8 5.35 -21.19 25.91
CA GLN A 8 5.94 -22.53 25.77
C GLN A 8 7.06 -22.42 24.74
N SER A 9 8.24 -22.91 25.09
CA SER A 9 9.46 -22.84 24.29
C SER A 9 9.35 -23.76 23.06
N THR A 10 8.96 -23.21 21.92
CA THR A 10 9.01 -23.87 20.62
C THR A 10 10.30 -23.49 19.91
N SER A 11 11.38 -24.24 20.18
CA SER A 11 12.59 -24.18 19.36
C SER A 11 12.31 -24.87 18.02
N CYS A 12 12.26 -24.08 16.96
CA CYS A 12 12.28 -24.57 15.58
C CYS A 12 13.48 -25.50 15.40
N LEU A 13 13.23 -26.80 15.16
CA LEU A 13 14.24 -27.73 14.66
C LEU A 13 14.63 -27.29 13.25
N SER A 14 15.75 -26.57 13.17
CA SER A 14 16.51 -26.44 11.94
C SER A 14 17.22 -27.77 11.69
N VAL A 15 16.73 -28.55 10.73
CA VAL A 15 17.56 -29.53 10.02
C VAL A 15 18.48 -28.72 9.10
N ALA A 16 19.50 -28.12 9.70
CA ALA A 16 20.62 -27.51 9.04
C ALA A 16 21.75 -27.39 10.07
N PRO A 17 22.83 -28.17 9.97
CA PRO A 17 24.04 -27.81 10.70
C PRO A 17 24.52 -26.48 10.11
N LYS A 18 24.46 -25.41 10.91
CA LYS A 18 25.26 -24.21 10.70
C LYS A 18 26.75 -24.57 10.88
N CYS A 19 27.33 -25.22 9.89
CA CYS A 19 28.77 -25.39 9.67
C CYS A 19 29.01 -25.42 8.16
N ARG A 20 28.80 -24.29 7.46
CA ARG A 20 29.04 -24.14 6.01
C ARG A 20 30.02 -23.00 5.67
N LYS A 21 30.98 -22.72 6.55
CA LYS A 21 32.04 -21.71 6.28
C LYS A 21 33.45 -22.07 6.75
N ARG A 22 33.78 -23.35 7.00
CA ARG A 22 35.17 -23.75 7.35
C ARG A 22 35.54 -25.22 7.04
N CYS A 23 34.79 -25.93 6.21
CA CYS A 23 35.03 -27.36 5.91
C CYS A 23 34.96 -27.70 4.40
N ASP A 24 35.32 -26.77 3.52
CA ASP A 24 35.39 -27.00 2.06
C ASP A 24 36.68 -27.74 1.63
N ASN A 25 37.27 -28.56 2.52
CA ASN A 25 38.50 -29.33 2.27
C ASN A 25 38.44 -30.78 2.77
N ILE A 26 37.25 -31.32 3.05
CA ILE A 26 37.12 -32.73 3.43
C ILE A 26 36.53 -33.48 2.25
N ASP A 27 37.42 -34.25 1.64
CA ASP A 27 37.23 -35.11 0.49
C ASP A 27 36.00 -36.01 0.68
N LYS A 28 35.06 -36.02 -0.27
CA LYS A 28 33.85 -36.89 -0.24
C LYS A 28 34.22 -38.38 -0.28
N GLY A 29 35.50 -38.71 -0.49
CA GLY A 29 36.09 -40.02 -0.23
C GLY A 29 36.31 -40.36 1.25
N GLU A 30 36.47 -39.43 2.19
CA GLU A 30 36.95 -39.73 3.55
C GLU A 30 35.87 -40.26 4.51
N MET A 31 34.58 -39.94 4.32
CA MET A 31 33.50 -40.48 5.18
C MET A 31 33.09 -41.92 4.84
N LEU A 32 33.42 -42.40 3.64
CA LEU A 32 33.27 -43.80 3.23
C LEU A 32 34.63 -44.55 3.16
N LYS A 33 35.78 -43.86 3.19
CA LYS A 33 37.13 -44.49 3.24
C LYS A 33 37.79 -44.51 4.63
N CYS A 34 37.18 -43.97 5.69
CA CYS A 34 37.72 -44.08 7.06
C CYS A 34 37.53 -45.46 7.74
N SER A 35 36.95 -46.46 7.06
CA SER A 35 36.98 -47.85 7.53
C SER A 35 38.37 -48.52 7.39
N ARG A 36 39.37 -47.86 6.78
CA ARG A 36 40.72 -48.41 6.63
C ARG A 36 41.63 -48.28 7.87
N ASN A 37 41.22 -47.55 8.93
CA ASN A 37 42.00 -47.38 10.17
C ASN A 37 41.30 -47.85 11.47
N GLY A 38 40.16 -48.56 11.41
CA GLY A 38 39.59 -49.29 12.55
C GLY A 38 39.08 -48.47 13.76
N LYS A 39 39.09 -47.13 13.75
CA LYS A 39 38.57 -46.30 14.86
C LYS A 39 37.07 -45.99 14.68
N ILE A 40 36.26 -46.47 15.61
CA ILE A 40 34.81 -46.21 15.67
C ILE A 40 34.56 -44.81 16.23
N PHE A 41 33.68 -44.02 15.58
CA PHE A 41 33.29 -42.70 16.08
C PHE A 41 32.41 -42.81 17.33
N GLU A 42 32.78 -42.10 18.39
CA GLU A 42 31.96 -42.00 19.61
C GLU A 42 30.78 -41.04 19.41
N VAL A 43 29.61 -41.45 19.88
CA VAL A 43 28.35 -40.67 19.82
C VAL A 43 27.77 -40.56 21.24
N PRO A 44 27.32 -39.36 21.66
CA PRO A 44 26.69 -39.17 22.96
C PRO A 44 25.25 -39.73 22.98
N GLY A 45 24.69 -39.94 24.17
CA GLY A 45 23.31 -40.36 24.35
C GLY A 45 23.08 -41.87 24.34
N ARG A 46 24.14 -42.70 24.32
CA ARG A 46 24.02 -44.16 24.50
C ARG A 46 23.75 -44.48 25.96
N VAL A 47 22.88 -45.45 26.24
CA VAL A 47 22.57 -45.93 27.59
C VAL A 47 23.74 -46.80 28.09
N ALA A 48 24.50 -46.28 29.04
CA ALA A 48 25.59 -46.99 29.71
C ALA A 48 25.08 -47.88 30.85
N SER A 49 24.04 -47.46 31.58
CA SER A 49 23.42 -48.30 32.61
C SER A 49 21.99 -47.87 32.94
N ILE A 50 21.25 -48.81 33.50
CA ILE A 50 19.91 -48.59 34.05
C ILE A 50 19.77 -49.27 35.41
N GLU A 51 19.24 -48.52 36.37
CA GLU A 51 19.00 -48.94 37.74
C GLU A 51 17.54 -48.68 38.11
N LEU A 52 16.86 -49.73 38.57
CA LEU A 52 15.46 -49.71 38.98
C LEU A 52 15.36 -50.06 40.46
N LEU A 53 14.58 -49.28 41.21
CA LEU A 53 14.25 -49.55 42.60
C LEU A 53 12.73 -49.48 42.76
N ASN A 54 12.13 -50.54 43.30
CA ASN A 54 10.68 -50.66 43.53
C ASN A 54 9.84 -50.31 42.28
N PHE A 55 10.29 -50.72 41.10
CA PHE A 55 9.64 -50.44 39.83
C PHE A 55 8.97 -51.70 39.28
N MET A 56 7.64 -51.70 39.22
CA MET A 56 6.83 -52.83 38.79
C MET A 56 7.20 -54.13 39.51
N CYS A 57 7.63 -55.17 38.80
CA CYS A 57 8.03 -56.43 39.40
C CYS A 57 9.40 -56.38 40.11
N HIS A 58 10.24 -55.37 39.82
CA HIS A 58 11.61 -55.29 40.31
C HIS A 58 11.71 -54.56 41.65
N LYS A 59 12.21 -55.25 42.69
CA LYS A 59 12.59 -54.59 43.96
C LYS A 59 13.86 -53.77 43.78
N SER A 60 14.89 -54.37 43.17
CA SER A 60 16.12 -53.72 42.75
C SER A 60 16.65 -54.45 41.52
N LEU A 61 16.99 -53.72 40.47
CA LEU A 61 17.62 -54.26 39.26
C LEU A 61 18.65 -53.26 38.75
N LYS A 62 19.85 -53.72 38.41
CA LYS A 62 20.89 -52.91 37.78
C LYS A 62 21.46 -53.65 36.58
N ILE A 63 21.50 -52.99 35.44
CA ILE A 63 22.09 -53.50 34.20
C ILE A 63 23.09 -52.46 33.70
N ASN A 64 24.31 -52.91 33.44
CA ASN A 64 25.39 -52.10 32.89
C ASN A 64 25.68 -52.60 31.47
N PHE A 65 25.58 -51.72 30.49
CA PHE A 65 25.89 -52.00 29.09
C PHE A 65 27.35 -51.69 28.81
N ASP A 66 28.10 -52.64 28.25
CA ASP A 66 29.47 -52.40 27.78
C ASP A 66 29.46 -51.60 26.47
N VAL A 67 29.20 -50.29 26.59
CA VAL A 67 29.12 -49.37 25.46
C VAL A 67 30.48 -49.14 24.77
N SER A 68 31.59 -49.47 25.45
CA SER A 68 32.95 -49.27 24.93
C SER A 68 33.28 -50.29 23.84
N ASN A 69 32.96 -51.57 24.07
CA ASN A 69 33.31 -52.65 23.13
C ASN A 69 32.11 -53.16 22.33
N ARG A 70 30.89 -52.99 22.86
CA ARG A 70 29.68 -53.62 22.32
C ARG A 70 28.65 -52.59 21.96
N ASN A 71 27.79 -52.94 21.03
CA ASN A 71 26.76 -52.03 20.53
C ASN A 71 25.42 -52.71 20.25
N CYS A 72 25.38 -54.04 20.22
CA CYS A 72 24.15 -54.83 20.14
C CYS A 72 23.91 -55.58 21.46
N PHE A 73 22.77 -55.35 22.10
CA PHE A 73 22.43 -55.89 23.41
C PHE A 73 21.13 -56.70 23.31
N PHE A 74 21.21 -57.99 23.63
CA PHE A 74 20.04 -58.87 23.72
C PHE A 74 19.67 -59.10 25.18
N ILE A 75 18.45 -58.77 25.55
CA ILE A 75 17.88 -58.99 26.88
C ILE A 75 16.87 -60.13 26.76
N GLY A 76 17.34 -61.33 27.09
CA GLY A 76 16.57 -62.57 27.10
C GLY A 76 15.90 -62.85 28.44
N GLY A 77 14.98 -63.81 28.46
CA GLY A 77 14.39 -64.38 29.67
C GLY A 77 12.92 -64.72 29.48
N SER A 78 12.39 -65.69 30.22
CA SER A 78 11.01 -66.15 30.01
C SER A 78 9.96 -65.05 30.26
N ASN A 79 8.75 -65.23 29.75
CA ASN A 79 7.61 -64.36 30.11
C ASN A 79 7.49 -64.26 31.64
N GLY A 80 7.27 -63.06 32.16
CA GLY A 80 7.26 -62.77 33.60
C GLY A 80 8.61 -62.45 34.26
N SER A 81 9.75 -62.56 33.56
CA SER A 81 11.07 -62.16 34.12
C SER A 81 11.27 -60.64 34.27
N GLY A 82 10.28 -59.83 33.86
CA GLY A 82 10.31 -58.38 33.99
C GLY A 82 11.02 -57.62 32.86
N LYS A 83 11.21 -58.23 31.68
CA LYS A 83 11.76 -57.57 30.47
C LYS A 83 10.96 -56.34 30.06
N SER A 84 9.64 -56.47 29.93
CA SER A 84 8.77 -55.34 29.56
C SER A 84 8.74 -54.23 30.63
N ALA A 85 9.05 -54.56 31.89
CA ALA A 85 9.26 -53.52 32.92
C ALA A 85 10.55 -52.74 32.67
N LEU A 86 11.63 -53.41 32.26
CA LEU A 86 12.88 -52.76 31.90
C LEU A 86 12.74 -51.88 30.65
N PHE A 87 12.05 -52.39 29.61
CA PHE A 87 11.67 -51.61 28.43
C PHE A 87 10.89 -50.35 28.85
N ALA A 88 9.78 -50.51 29.57
CA ALA A 88 8.99 -49.36 30.04
C ALA A 88 9.81 -48.37 30.91
N ALA A 89 10.75 -48.86 31.72
CA ALA A 89 11.57 -48.03 32.57
C ALA A 89 12.53 -47.12 31.78
N LEU A 90 13.12 -47.60 30.68
CA LEU A 90 13.95 -46.80 29.79
C LEU A 90 13.16 -45.62 29.20
N ASN A 91 11.94 -45.87 28.70
CA ASN A 91 11.07 -44.82 28.14
C ASN A 91 10.63 -43.81 29.20
N ILE A 92 10.09 -44.31 30.33
CA ILE A 92 9.54 -43.47 31.39
C ILE A 92 10.65 -42.71 32.11
N GLY A 93 11.80 -43.34 32.36
CA GLY A 93 12.95 -42.70 33.00
C GLY A 93 13.45 -41.49 32.21
N LEU A 94 13.48 -41.59 30.87
CA LEU A 94 13.94 -40.51 30.00
C LEU A 94 12.89 -39.41 29.72
N GLY A 95 11.64 -39.57 30.14
CA GLY A 95 10.63 -38.50 29.96
C GLY A 95 9.37 -38.89 29.22
N GLY A 96 9.31 -40.13 28.71
CA GLY A 96 8.22 -40.66 27.91
C GLY A 96 6.91 -40.79 28.68
N ARG A 97 5.82 -40.96 27.92
CA ARG A 97 4.45 -41.04 28.43
C ARG A 97 4.05 -42.49 28.62
N GLY A 98 3.26 -42.79 29.66
CA GLY A 98 2.77 -44.15 29.93
C GLY A 98 2.03 -44.77 28.72
N SER A 99 1.26 -43.94 28.01
CA SER A 99 0.53 -44.32 26.79
C SER A 99 1.41 -44.90 25.67
N GLN A 100 2.70 -44.57 25.63
CA GLN A 100 3.65 -45.08 24.63
C GLN A 100 4.09 -46.52 24.92
N ASN A 101 3.97 -46.96 26.17
CA ASN A 101 4.31 -48.30 26.61
C ASN A 101 3.07 -49.19 26.74
N GLU A 102 1.93 -48.77 26.16
CA GLU A 102 0.65 -49.51 26.15
C GLU A 102 0.16 -49.90 27.55
N ARG A 103 0.62 -49.15 28.55
CA ARG A 103 0.22 -49.24 29.94
C ARG A 103 -0.42 -47.91 30.31
N GLY A 104 -1.27 -47.91 31.33
CA GLY A 104 -2.15 -46.77 31.62
C GLY A 104 -1.42 -45.43 31.75
N ASN A 105 -2.17 -44.34 31.57
CA ASN A 105 -1.61 -42.98 31.53
C ASN A 105 -0.94 -42.54 32.84
N ALA A 106 -1.23 -43.21 33.96
CA ALA A 106 -0.81 -42.79 35.28
C ALA A 106 0.54 -43.41 35.68
N VAL A 107 1.57 -42.56 35.80
CA VAL A 107 2.94 -42.94 36.16
C VAL A 107 3.03 -43.70 37.51
N LYS A 108 2.08 -43.47 38.43
CA LYS A 108 2.00 -44.20 39.71
C LYS A 108 1.80 -45.71 39.56
N GLN A 109 1.24 -46.17 38.44
CA GLN A 109 1.01 -47.60 38.15
C GLN A 109 2.32 -48.37 37.91
N TYR A 110 3.44 -47.67 37.78
CA TYR A 110 4.75 -48.29 37.62
C TYR A 110 5.48 -48.51 38.95
N ILE A 111 4.90 -48.07 40.07
CA ILE A 111 5.42 -48.38 41.39
C ILE A 111 5.12 -49.85 41.70
N LYS A 112 6.10 -50.57 42.26
CA LYS A 112 5.92 -51.95 42.71
C LYS A 112 4.79 -52.04 43.73
N ASP A 113 3.92 -53.04 43.61
CA ASP A 113 2.82 -53.26 44.54
C ASP A 113 3.33 -53.33 46.01
N GLY A 114 2.61 -52.66 46.91
CA GLY A 114 2.99 -52.51 48.31
C GLY A 114 4.09 -51.48 48.60
N GLN A 115 4.57 -50.75 47.59
CA GLN A 115 5.54 -49.66 47.76
C GLN A 115 4.91 -48.30 47.43
N ASN A 116 5.42 -47.25 48.06
CA ASN A 116 4.93 -45.87 47.87
C ASN A 116 5.83 -45.01 46.96
N ARG A 117 7.00 -45.55 46.59
CA ARG A 117 8.04 -44.86 45.84
C ARG A 117 8.79 -45.83 44.93
N ALA A 118 8.97 -45.43 43.67
CA ALA A 118 9.87 -46.05 42.71
C ALA A 118 10.97 -45.07 42.28
N LYS A 119 12.17 -45.58 41.97
CA LYS A 119 13.27 -44.80 41.40
C LYS A 119 13.76 -45.49 40.13
N ILE A 120 13.92 -44.71 39.08
CA ILE A 120 14.57 -45.11 37.82
C ILE A 120 15.80 -44.22 37.67
N ARG A 121 16.96 -44.80 37.42
CA ARG A 121 18.20 -44.07 37.11
C ARG A 121 18.79 -44.61 35.82
N ILE A 122 18.97 -43.74 34.84
CA ILE A 122 19.51 -44.06 33.52
C ILE A 122 20.76 -43.23 33.31
N VAL A 123 21.89 -43.86 32.99
CA VAL A 123 23.14 -43.18 32.69
C VAL A 123 23.36 -43.15 31.19
N LEU A 124 23.51 -41.96 30.62
CA LEU A 124 23.79 -41.72 29.21
C LEU A 124 25.26 -41.33 29.01
N THR A 125 25.89 -41.78 27.93
CA THR A 125 27.24 -41.34 27.54
C THR A 125 27.22 -39.87 27.10
N ASN A 126 28.27 -39.11 27.41
CA ASN A 126 28.44 -37.73 26.96
C ASN A 126 29.82 -37.50 26.34
N ARG A 127 30.17 -38.36 25.39
CA ARG A 127 31.47 -38.34 24.70
C ARG A 127 31.29 -38.20 23.19
N GLY A 128 32.37 -37.86 22.49
CA GLY A 128 32.37 -37.68 21.05
C GLY A 128 31.72 -36.38 20.55
N PHE A 129 31.42 -36.37 19.25
CA PHE A 129 30.83 -35.20 18.58
C PHE A 129 29.37 -35.02 19.00
N GLY A 130 28.99 -33.82 19.44
CA GLY A 130 27.64 -33.51 19.92
C GLY A 130 27.45 -33.56 21.43
N ARG A 131 28.51 -33.87 22.22
CA ARG A 131 28.44 -33.87 23.69
C ARG A 131 27.85 -32.57 24.25
N HIS A 132 27.12 -32.66 25.35
CA HIS A 132 26.60 -31.51 26.06
C HIS A 132 27.72 -30.86 26.87
N PRO A 133 28.01 -29.56 26.70
CA PRO A 133 29.15 -28.91 27.33
C PRO A 133 29.04 -28.80 28.85
N ASP A 134 27.81 -28.67 29.38
CA ASP A 134 27.57 -28.51 30.82
C ASP A 134 27.63 -29.82 31.63
N TYR A 135 27.93 -30.95 30.97
CA TYR A 135 28.09 -32.25 31.63
C TYR A 135 29.44 -32.84 31.24
N ASP A 136 29.99 -33.68 32.10
CA ASP A 136 31.30 -34.31 31.93
C ASP A 136 31.20 -35.59 31.08
N ASP A 137 31.70 -36.71 31.59
CA ASP A 137 31.79 -37.97 30.86
C ASP A 137 30.44 -38.62 30.55
N ALA A 138 29.51 -38.50 31.50
CA ALA A 138 28.20 -39.14 31.43
C ALA A 138 27.12 -38.32 32.15
N ILE A 139 25.86 -38.61 31.83
CA ILE A 139 24.69 -37.90 32.37
C ILE A 139 23.76 -38.90 33.04
N ALA A 140 23.55 -38.77 34.33
CA ALA A 140 22.55 -39.54 35.06
C ALA A 140 21.20 -38.82 35.05
N VAL A 141 20.19 -39.46 34.45
CA VAL A 141 18.79 -39.07 34.53
C VAL A 141 18.12 -39.91 35.60
N GLU A 142 17.79 -39.30 36.73
CA GLU A 142 17.02 -39.95 37.80
C GLU A 142 15.57 -39.48 37.79
N ARG A 143 14.64 -40.42 37.73
CA ARG A 143 13.20 -40.17 37.91
C ARG A 143 12.73 -40.83 39.19
N ILE A 144 12.18 -40.04 40.10
CA ILE A 144 11.54 -40.53 41.33
C ILE A 144 10.03 -40.42 41.13
N ILE A 145 9.32 -41.51 41.38
CA ILE A 145 7.86 -41.62 41.22
C ILE A 145 7.29 -41.93 42.60
N ASN A 146 6.42 -41.05 43.09
CA ASN A 146 5.62 -41.24 44.29
C ASN A 146 4.14 -41.41 43.88
N LEU A 147 3.29 -41.77 44.84
CA LEU A 147 1.84 -41.92 44.60
C LEU A 147 1.16 -40.64 44.07
N THR A 148 1.71 -39.46 44.41
CA THR A 148 1.13 -38.14 44.08
C THR A 148 1.97 -37.32 43.10
N SER A 149 3.27 -37.59 42.98
CA SER A 149 4.20 -36.74 42.23
C SER A 149 5.27 -37.54 41.48
N SER A 150 5.87 -36.93 40.47
CA SER A 150 7.05 -37.46 39.80
C SER A 150 8.05 -36.33 39.58
N THR A 151 9.30 -36.56 39.98
CA THR A 151 10.39 -35.56 39.91
C THR A 151 11.56 -36.11 39.09
N TYR A 152 12.32 -35.19 38.49
CA TYR A 152 13.54 -35.49 37.75
C TYR A 152 14.76 -34.88 38.45
N GLN A 153 15.90 -35.55 38.33
CA GLN A 153 17.21 -35.00 38.66
C GLN A 153 18.17 -35.35 37.51
N LEU A 154 18.81 -34.34 36.94
CA LEU A 154 19.85 -34.48 35.93
C LEU A 154 21.19 -34.27 36.62
N LYS A 155 22.08 -35.24 36.52
CA LYS A 155 23.39 -35.21 37.16
C LYS A 155 24.51 -35.36 36.13
N SER A 156 25.56 -34.58 36.27
CA SER A 156 26.85 -34.82 35.61
C SER A 156 27.60 -35.91 36.35
N ILE A 157 28.21 -36.84 35.63
CA ILE A 157 29.10 -37.88 36.17
C ILE A 157 30.48 -37.67 35.56
N THR A 158 31.47 -37.52 36.43
CA THR A 158 32.89 -37.48 36.08
C THR A 158 33.54 -38.78 36.54
N TYR A 159 34.30 -39.45 35.66
CA TYR A 159 35.05 -40.66 36.03
C TYR A 159 36.51 -40.32 36.37
N GLU A 160 36.90 -40.50 37.63
CA GLU A 160 38.26 -40.30 38.12
C GLU A 160 38.85 -41.64 38.60
N ARG A 161 39.64 -42.29 37.75
CA ARG A 161 40.23 -43.61 38.01
C ARG A 161 39.14 -44.65 38.37
N GLU A 162 39.06 -45.05 39.64
CA GLU A 162 38.11 -46.03 40.19
C GLU A 162 36.90 -45.39 40.89
N ARG A 163 36.84 -44.05 41.00
CA ARG A 163 35.74 -43.31 41.64
C ARG A 163 34.96 -42.51 40.61
N SER A 164 33.67 -42.33 40.88
CA SER A 164 32.80 -41.44 40.12
C SER A 164 32.28 -40.34 41.02
N ARG A 165 32.39 -39.08 40.56
CA ARG A 165 31.78 -37.93 41.22
C ARG A 165 30.47 -37.59 40.51
N GLU A 166 29.42 -37.31 41.27
CA GLU A 166 28.13 -36.85 40.72
C GLU A 166 27.82 -35.42 41.16
N GLU A 167 27.37 -34.59 40.23
CA GLU A 167 26.92 -33.23 40.49
C GLU A 167 25.52 -33.02 39.91
N VAL A 168 24.58 -32.50 40.70
CA VAL A 168 23.21 -32.21 40.24
C VAL A 168 23.19 -30.90 39.46
N ILE A 169 22.80 -30.97 38.19
CA ILE A 169 22.76 -29.82 37.27
C ILE A 169 21.35 -29.20 37.19
N SER A 170 20.30 -30.04 37.10
CA SER A 170 18.92 -29.54 36.99
C SER A 170 17.88 -30.51 37.53
N HIS A 171 16.73 -29.97 37.94
CA HIS A 171 15.53 -30.71 38.33
C HIS A 171 14.36 -30.55 37.35
N LYS A 172 14.53 -29.77 36.28
CA LYS A 172 13.45 -29.37 35.38
C LYS A 172 13.29 -30.39 34.26
N LYS A 173 12.06 -30.88 34.05
CA LYS A 173 11.70 -31.72 32.90
C LYS A 173 12.06 -31.03 31.56
N THR A 174 11.89 -29.72 31.45
CA THR A 174 12.22 -28.97 30.22
C THR A 174 13.70 -29.07 29.84
N ASP A 175 14.60 -29.22 30.81
CA ASP A 175 16.04 -29.36 30.51
C ASP A 175 16.36 -30.79 30.07
N LEU A 176 15.63 -31.79 30.57
CA LEU A 176 15.67 -33.16 30.05
C LEU A 176 15.16 -33.20 28.60
N ASP A 177 14.04 -32.55 28.29
CA ASP A 177 13.49 -32.51 26.93
C ASP A 177 14.50 -31.87 25.93
N LYS A 178 15.20 -30.80 26.34
CA LYS A 178 16.29 -30.20 25.55
C LYS A 178 17.47 -31.14 25.39
N LEU A 179 17.85 -31.86 26.44
CA LEU A 179 18.93 -32.84 26.40
C LEU A 179 18.61 -33.97 25.41
N LEU A 180 17.39 -34.53 25.48
CA LEU A 180 16.93 -35.54 24.54
C LEU A 180 16.92 -35.01 23.10
N THR A 181 16.44 -33.78 22.90
CA THR A 181 16.45 -33.14 21.57
C THR A 181 17.88 -32.98 21.05
N ARG A 182 18.84 -32.61 21.91
CA ARG A 182 20.25 -32.48 21.53
C ARG A 182 20.85 -33.81 21.10
N PHE A 183 20.51 -34.90 21.79
CA PHE A 183 20.99 -36.24 21.47
C PHE A 183 20.11 -36.96 20.45
N SER A 184 19.14 -36.30 19.83
CA SER A 184 18.21 -36.92 18.88
C SER A 184 17.47 -38.15 19.45
N ILE A 185 17.16 -38.15 20.74
CA ILE A 185 16.38 -39.23 21.38
C ILE A 185 14.88 -38.90 21.27
N GLN A 186 14.16 -39.68 20.46
CA GLN A 186 12.75 -39.43 20.14
C GLN A 186 11.84 -40.52 20.73
N LEU A 187 11.43 -40.37 21.99
CA LEU A 187 10.59 -41.36 22.69
C LEU A 187 9.19 -41.52 22.07
N ASP A 188 8.71 -40.49 21.37
CA ASP A 188 7.38 -40.45 20.75
C ASP A 188 7.39 -41.17 19.38
N ASN A 189 8.56 -41.30 18.75
CA ASN A 189 8.71 -41.90 17.43
C ASN A 189 8.53 -43.43 17.52
N PRO A 190 7.55 -44.01 16.80
CA PRO A 190 7.23 -45.43 16.91
C PRO A 190 8.33 -46.36 16.41
N ILE A 191 9.26 -45.85 15.60
CA ILE A 191 10.39 -46.60 15.06
C ILE A 191 11.62 -46.52 15.96
N PHE A 192 11.78 -45.44 16.73
CA PHE A 192 12.81 -45.36 17.78
C PHE A 192 12.48 -46.29 18.95
N TRP A 193 11.20 -46.29 19.36
CA TRP A 193 10.67 -47.02 20.51
C TRP A 193 9.60 -48.03 20.07
N MET A 194 10.03 -49.21 19.63
CA MET A 194 9.13 -50.24 19.11
C MET A 194 8.66 -51.19 20.23
N SER A 195 7.44 -50.96 20.72
CA SER A 195 6.75 -51.88 21.63
C SER A 195 6.29 -53.15 20.90
N GLN A 196 5.89 -54.17 21.66
CA GLN A 196 5.36 -55.41 21.10
C GLN A 196 4.20 -55.20 20.11
N ASN A 197 3.20 -54.37 20.44
CA ASN A 197 2.07 -54.15 19.52
C ASN A 197 2.48 -53.31 18.31
N ARG A 198 3.38 -52.33 18.46
CA ARG A 198 3.97 -51.61 17.32
C ARG A 198 4.68 -52.56 16.38
N CYS A 199 5.54 -53.45 16.89
CA CYS A 199 6.19 -54.51 16.11
C CYS A 199 5.15 -55.36 15.35
N ARG A 200 4.06 -55.77 16.01
CA ARG A 200 2.98 -56.55 15.39
C ARG A 200 2.30 -55.79 14.26
N GLU A 201 1.90 -54.55 14.50
CA GLU A 201 1.25 -53.70 13.51
C GLU A 201 2.13 -53.53 12.26
N PHE A 202 3.44 -53.40 12.45
CA PHE A 202 4.39 -53.15 11.36
C PHE A 202 4.81 -54.39 10.58
N LEU A 203 5.10 -55.50 11.27
CA LEU A 203 5.52 -56.73 10.60
C LEU A 203 4.34 -57.44 9.90
N GLN A 204 3.11 -57.24 10.37
CA GLN A 204 1.92 -57.90 9.81
C GLN A 204 1.15 -57.05 8.79
N ASP A 205 1.01 -55.74 8.99
CA ASP A 205 0.14 -54.88 8.16
C ASP A 205 0.94 -53.85 7.33
N LEU A 206 1.57 -54.34 6.25
CA LEU A 206 2.41 -53.56 5.31
C LEU A 206 1.57 -52.74 4.31
N LYS A 207 0.50 -52.07 4.79
CA LYS A 207 -0.34 -51.20 3.95
C LYS A 207 0.46 -49.99 3.44
N PRO A 208 0.37 -49.64 2.14
CA PRO A 208 1.17 -48.56 1.57
C PRO A 208 1.03 -47.22 2.31
N GLU A 209 -0.18 -46.86 2.73
CA GLU A 209 -0.45 -45.63 3.49
C GLU A 209 0.17 -45.64 4.90
N LYS A 210 0.16 -46.80 5.57
CA LYS A 210 0.76 -46.96 6.90
C LYS A 210 2.29 -46.84 6.83
N LEU A 211 2.91 -47.44 5.81
CA LEU A 211 4.34 -47.32 5.55
C LEU A 211 4.74 -45.87 5.29
N TYR A 212 3.92 -45.12 4.54
CA TYR A 212 4.16 -43.71 4.29
C TYR A 212 4.07 -42.85 5.56
N ASN A 213 3.03 -43.05 6.38
CA ASN A 213 2.89 -42.33 7.65
C ASN A 213 4.07 -42.64 8.59
N MET A 214 4.49 -43.91 8.64
CA MET A 214 5.66 -44.33 9.39
C MET A 214 6.93 -43.66 8.90
N PHE A 215 7.18 -43.62 7.59
CA PHE A 215 8.32 -42.90 7.03
C PHE A 215 8.34 -41.44 7.48
N LEU A 216 7.20 -40.74 7.42
CA LEU A 216 7.12 -39.35 7.86
C LEU A 216 7.40 -39.19 9.37
N SER A 217 6.84 -40.06 10.21
CA SER A 217 7.07 -40.04 11.66
C SER A 217 8.48 -40.46 12.06
N ALA A 218 9.04 -41.45 11.37
CA ALA A 218 10.41 -41.93 11.58
C ALA A 218 11.42 -40.82 11.30
N THR A 219 11.24 -40.09 10.20
CA THR A 219 12.15 -39.02 9.76
C THR A 219 11.87 -37.66 10.41
N GLY A 220 10.79 -37.51 11.19
CA GLY A 220 10.36 -36.24 11.78
C GLY A 220 9.81 -35.22 10.77
N LEU A 221 9.49 -35.68 9.56
CA LEU A 221 8.90 -34.85 8.51
C LEU A 221 7.43 -34.50 8.84
N ASP A 222 6.73 -35.37 9.57
CA ASP A 222 5.38 -35.11 10.09
C ASP A 222 5.36 -33.93 11.07
N PHE A 223 6.27 -33.91 12.04
CA PHE A 223 6.42 -32.83 13.01
C PHE A 223 6.78 -31.52 12.33
N SER A 224 7.74 -31.57 11.39
CA SER A 224 8.13 -30.40 10.59
C SER A 224 6.93 -29.84 9.82
N ARG A 225 6.13 -30.71 9.20
CA ARG A 225 4.90 -30.33 8.50
C ARG A 225 3.86 -29.73 9.44
N GLN A 226 3.65 -30.32 10.62
CA GLN A 226 2.75 -29.77 11.62
C GLN A 226 3.17 -28.36 12.04
N CYS A 227 4.46 -28.14 12.34
CA CYS A 227 4.98 -26.82 12.66
C CYS A 227 4.75 -25.80 11.54
N TYR A 228 4.84 -26.23 10.28
CA TYR A 228 4.57 -25.34 9.14
C TYR A 228 3.09 -25.03 8.99
N ASN A 229 2.21 -26.00 9.19
CA ASN A 229 0.76 -25.77 9.21
C ASN A 229 0.37 -24.82 10.35
N GLU A 230 0.91 -24.99 11.56
CA GLU A 230 0.69 -24.08 12.69
C GLU A 230 1.21 -22.66 12.39
N SER A 231 2.38 -22.57 11.73
CA SER A 231 2.94 -21.30 11.27
C SER A 231 2.06 -20.63 10.21
N GLU A 232 1.43 -21.42 9.33
CA GLU A 232 0.47 -20.95 8.34
C GLU A 232 -0.79 -20.40 8.99
N THR A 233 -1.32 -21.09 10.01
CA THR A 233 -2.45 -20.58 10.80
C THR A 233 -2.12 -19.27 11.51
N TYR A 234 -0.94 -19.16 12.14
CA TYR A 234 -0.50 -17.90 12.76
C TYR A 234 -0.27 -16.78 11.73
N SER A 235 0.20 -17.13 10.53
CA SER A 235 0.35 -16.17 9.43
C SER A 235 -1.01 -15.64 8.96
N ALA A 236 -2.01 -16.52 8.81
CA ALA A 236 -3.37 -16.16 8.45
C ALA A 236 -4.08 -15.31 9.52
N GLU A 237 -3.92 -15.66 10.81
CA GLU A 237 -4.43 -14.86 11.93
C GLU A 237 -3.79 -13.46 11.96
N SER A 238 -2.48 -13.39 11.75
CA SER A 238 -1.74 -12.11 11.67
C SER A 238 -2.19 -11.26 10.48
N GLU A 239 -2.47 -11.89 9.34
CA GLU A 239 -3.04 -11.21 8.17
C GLU A 239 -4.44 -10.69 8.43
N LYS A 240 -5.32 -11.46 9.09
CA LYS A 240 -6.65 -11.02 9.50
C LYS A 240 -6.58 -9.80 10.42
N LEU A 241 -5.65 -9.80 11.39
CA LEU A 241 -5.42 -8.65 12.26
C LEU A 241 -4.87 -7.43 11.49
N MET A 242 -3.96 -7.64 10.52
CA MET A 242 -3.47 -6.56 9.66
C MET A 242 -4.61 -5.95 8.83
N LEU A 243 -5.51 -6.78 8.28
CA LEU A 243 -6.68 -6.32 7.52
C LEU A 243 -7.70 -5.58 8.40
N SER A 244 -7.90 -5.99 9.66
CA SER A 244 -8.77 -5.25 10.58
C SER A 244 -8.21 -3.87 10.92
N VAL A 245 -6.89 -3.75 11.10
CA VAL A 245 -6.24 -2.44 11.29
C VAL A 245 -6.36 -1.58 10.02
N ARG A 246 -6.24 -2.18 8.83
CA ARG A 246 -6.48 -1.47 7.55
C ARG A 246 -7.92 -0.95 7.45
N GLN A 247 -8.89 -1.75 7.87
CA GLN A 247 -10.30 -1.36 7.86
C GLN A 247 -10.53 -0.20 8.84
N ALA A 248 -10.01 -0.29 10.06
CA ALA A 248 -10.09 0.81 11.03
C ALA A 248 -9.41 2.10 10.52
N CYS A 249 -8.32 2.02 9.76
CA CYS A 249 -7.75 3.19 9.07
C CYS A 249 -8.73 3.80 8.05
N ARG A 250 -9.42 2.97 7.26
CA ARG A 250 -10.42 3.44 6.28
C ARG A 250 -11.62 4.09 6.97
N ASP A 251 -12.10 3.49 8.05
CA ASP A 251 -13.23 4.02 8.81
C ASP A 251 -12.88 5.38 9.43
N LYS A 252 -11.66 5.53 9.97
CA LYS A 252 -11.16 6.82 10.47
C LYS A 252 -11.02 7.88 9.38
N ILE A 253 -10.58 7.53 8.16
CA ILE A 253 -10.55 8.48 7.03
C ILE A 253 -11.96 8.96 6.69
N LYS A 254 -12.95 8.05 6.61
CA LYS A 254 -14.35 8.40 6.34
C LYS A 254 -14.92 9.34 7.41
N GLU A 255 -14.59 9.09 8.68
CA GLU A 255 -15.00 9.95 9.80
C GLU A 255 -14.37 11.36 9.70
N ILE A 256 -13.09 11.45 9.30
CA ILE A 256 -12.41 12.74 9.05
C ILE A 256 -13.06 13.49 7.88
N GLU A 257 -13.39 12.80 6.79
CA GLU A 257 -14.04 13.39 5.61
C GLU A 257 -15.45 13.90 5.95
N LYS A 258 -16.24 13.10 6.68
CA LYS A 258 -17.58 13.49 7.14
C LYS A 258 -17.54 14.74 8.03
N LEU A 259 -16.66 14.77 9.04
CA LEU A 259 -16.52 15.94 9.92
C LEU A 259 -16.07 17.21 9.17
N ARG A 260 -15.21 17.07 8.14
CA ARG A 260 -14.81 18.20 7.29
C ARG A 260 -15.97 18.73 6.45
N GLU A 261 -16.84 17.85 5.97
CA GLU A 261 -18.03 18.22 5.21
C GLU A 261 -19.09 18.89 6.10
N ASP A 262 -19.37 18.30 7.27
CA ASP A 262 -20.31 18.84 8.26
C ASP A 262 -19.88 20.25 8.73
N ARG A 263 -18.57 20.47 8.95
CA ARG A 263 -18.01 21.80 9.26
C ARG A 263 -18.33 22.84 8.19
N LYS A 264 -18.17 22.48 6.91
CA LYS A 264 -18.49 23.38 5.79
C LYS A 264 -19.98 23.69 5.72
N ARG A 265 -20.85 22.71 6.02
CA ARG A 265 -22.30 22.91 6.02
C ARG A 265 -22.75 23.83 7.15
N VAL A 266 -22.20 23.69 8.36
CA VAL A 266 -22.49 24.62 9.48
C VAL A 266 -22.07 26.06 9.15
N GLN A 267 -20.88 26.24 8.57
CA GLN A 267 -20.43 27.57 8.14
C GLN A 267 -21.39 28.20 7.11
N ASN A 268 -21.94 27.39 6.20
CA ASN A 268 -22.93 27.85 5.24
C ASN A 268 -24.30 28.17 5.87
N ILE A 269 -24.74 27.43 6.89
CA ILE A 269 -26.01 27.71 7.60
C ILE A 269 -25.93 29.04 8.33
N GLU A 270 -24.83 29.27 9.04
CA GLU A 270 -24.65 30.50 9.83
C GLU A 270 -24.66 31.74 8.92
N GLN A 271 -23.99 31.65 7.76
CA GLN A 271 -24.05 32.68 6.73
C GLN A 271 -25.48 32.92 6.21
N ASN A 272 -26.20 31.84 5.83
CA ASN A 272 -27.57 31.98 5.31
C ASN A 272 -28.54 32.57 6.37
N LYS A 273 -28.38 32.24 7.67
CA LYS A 273 -29.22 32.79 8.75
C LYS A 273 -29.05 34.29 8.90
N GLN A 274 -27.81 34.77 8.76
CA GLN A 274 -27.51 36.19 8.81
C GLN A 274 -28.14 36.91 7.61
N ASP A 275 -27.95 36.37 6.40
CA ASP A 275 -28.56 36.90 5.18
C ASP A 275 -30.10 36.94 5.26
N LEU A 276 -30.73 35.97 5.94
CA LEU A 276 -32.19 35.94 6.14
C LEU A 276 -32.70 37.07 7.05
N ALA A 277 -32.01 37.34 8.15
CA ALA A 277 -32.42 38.35 9.12
C ALA A 277 -32.42 39.76 8.48
N ASP A 278 -31.39 40.05 7.70
CA ASP A 278 -31.23 41.31 6.99
C ASP A 278 -32.33 41.50 5.94
N LEU A 279 -32.64 40.43 5.19
CA LEU A 279 -33.68 40.46 4.17
C LEU A 279 -35.10 40.61 4.75
N LYS A 280 -35.39 40.04 5.93
CA LYS A 280 -36.71 40.19 6.59
C LYS A 280 -36.99 41.61 7.08
N SER A 281 -35.95 42.34 7.49
CA SER A 281 -36.08 43.75 7.86
C SER A 281 -36.45 44.60 6.65
N ILE A 282 -35.77 44.36 5.52
CA ILE A 282 -36.00 45.04 4.24
C ILE A 282 -37.43 44.85 3.72
N LEU A 283 -37.99 43.63 3.83
CA LEU A 283 -39.32 43.30 3.32
C LEU A 283 -40.47 44.18 3.88
N ARG A 284 -40.32 44.77 5.06
CA ARG A 284 -41.38 45.57 5.71
C ARG A 284 -41.59 46.95 5.08
N TRP A 285 -40.59 47.51 4.40
CA TRP A 285 -40.59 48.88 3.89
C TRP A 285 -40.85 49.00 2.39
N LEU A 286 -40.76 47.89 1.67
CA LEU A 286 -40.98 47.81 0.23
C LEU A 286 -42.37 48.32 -0.22
N PRO A 287 -43.49 48.01 0.47
CA PRO A 287 -44.82 48.42 0.00
C PRO A 287 -45.03 49.95 -0.02
N ILE A 288 -44.47 50.67 0.95
CA ILE A 288 -44.64 52.13 1.06
C ILE A 288 -43.76 52.85 0.03
N ARG A 289 -42.57 52.31 -0.23
CA ARG A 289 -41.63 52.79 -1.24
C ARG A 289 -42.23 52.80 -2.62
N ASP A 290 -42.75 51.65 -3.01
CA ASP A 290 -43.26 51.40 -4.35
C ASP A 290 -44.38 52.40 -4.65
N CYS A 291 -45.31 52.56 -3.71
CA CYS A 291 -46.43 53.46 -3.88
C CYS A 291 -46.03 54.95 -3.99
N HIS A 292 -44.99 55.40 -3.29
CA HIS A 292 -44.56 56.82 -3.33
C HIS A 292 -43.73 57.17 -4.57
N LYS A 293 -42.93 56.20 -5.05
CA LYS A 293 -42.07 56.35 -6.22
C LYS A 293 -42.89 56.41 -7.51
N ASP A 294 -43.98 55.66 -7.55
CA ASP A 294 -44.86 55.62 -8.71
C ASP A 294 -45.62 56.96 -8.85
N LEU A 295 -46.25 57.49 -7.79
CA LEU A 295 -47.15 58.66 -7.90
C LEU A 295 -46.52 59.88 -8.58
N ARG A 296 -45.35 60.33 -8.09
CA ARG A 296 -44.68 61.54 -8.60
C ARG A 296 -44.16 61.36 -10.02
N LYS A 297 -43.73 60.15 -10.35
CA LYS A 297 -43.26 59.81 -11.68
C LYS A 297 -44.40 59.90 -12.69
N HIS A 298 -45.63 59.60 -12.28
CA HIS A 298 -46.70 59.50 -13.24
C HIS A 298 -47.24 60.85 -13.76
N ASP A 299 -47.27 61.92 -12.96
CA ASP A 299 -47.95 63.17 -13.35
C ASP A 299 -47.18 64.01 -14.42
N GLU A 300 -45.87 64.19 -14.26
CA GLU A 300 -45.07 65.05 -15.16
C GLU A 300 -44.81 64.46 -16.54
N LEU A 301 -44.81 63.14 -16.58
CA LEU A 301 -44.50 62.37 -17.76
C LEU A 301 -45.64 62.40 -18.79
N LEU A 302 -46.86 62.80 -18.36
CA LEU A 302 -48.07 62.66 -19.16
C LEU A 302 -48.14 63.68 -20.28
N THR A 303 -47.86 64.93 -19.91
CA THR A 303 -48.01 66.10 -20.77
C THR A 303 -47.02 66.07 -21.93
N LYS A 304 -45.79 65.58 -21.72
CA LYS A 304 -44.74 65.49 -22.74
C LYS A 304 -44.91 64.29 -23.67
N ALA A 305 -45.60 63.26 -23.20
CA ALA A 305 -45.75 62.01 -23.91
C ALA A 305 -46.75 62.10 -25.08
N VAL A 306 -47.70 63.03 -25.11
CA VAL A 306 -48.71 63.07 -26.19
C VAL A 306 -48.13 63.55 -27.53
N GLU A 307 -47.31 64.58 -27.51
CA GLU A 307 -46.93 65.34 -28.71
C GLU A 307 -45.87 64.62 -29.57
N VAL A 308 -44.94 63.91 -28.93
CA VAL A 308 -43.85 63.21 -29.60
C VAL A 308 -44.33 61.89 -30.25
N TYR A 309 -45.50 61.37 -29.86
CA TYR A 309 -46.02 60.06 -30.27
C TYR A 309 -46.35 60.04 -31.78
N MET A 310 -47.04 61.06 -32.27
CA MET A 310 -47.60 61.10 -33.63
C MET A 310 -46.53 61.03 -34.73
N LYS A 311 -45.40 61.71 -34.57
CA LYS A 311 -44.35 61.80 -35.60
C LYS A 311 -43.50 60.54 -35.73
N LEU A 312 -43.41 59.77 -34.65
CA LEU A 312 -42.57 58.58 -34.59
C LEU A 312 -43.21 57.36 -35.26
N LYS A 313 -44.55 57.34 -35.43
CA LYS A 313 -45.30 56.16 -35.88
C LYS A 313 -45.11 55.82 -37.36
N GLU A 314 -45.02 56.83 -38.23
CA GLU A 314 -44.89 56.60 -39.68
C GLU A 314 -43.54 56.00 -40.08
N GLY A 315 -42.44 56.47 -39.49
CA GLY A 315 -41.09 55.96 -39.78
C GLY A 315 -40.79 54.58 -39.21
N PHE A 316 -41.62 54.09 -38.30
CA PHE A 316 -41.46 52.79 -37.63
C PHE A 316 -41.77 51.60 -38.55
N THR A 317 -42.86 51.68 -39.33
CA THR A 317 -43.39 50.58 -40.15
C THR A 317 -42.43 50.04 -41.22
N VAL A 318 -41.56 50.88 -41.79
CA VAL A 318 -40.57 50.47 -42.80
C VAL A 318 -39.43 49.66 -42.17
N LYS A 319 -39.04 50.03 -40.94
CA LYS A 319 -37.91 49.41 -40.24
C LYS A 319 -38.26 48.04 -39.67
N GLU A 320 -39.50 47.82 -39.27
CA GLU A 320 -39.99 46.50 -38.82
C GLU A 320 -39.76 45.39 -39.86
N LYS A 321 -40.03 45.66 -41.15
CA LYS A 321 -39.83 44.67 -42.22
C LYS A 321 -38.35 44.28 -42.41
N MET A 322 -37.44 45.26 -42.40
CA MET A 322 -36.01 44.98 -42.57
C MET A 322 -35.43 44.19 -41.38
N LYS A 323 -35.96 44.44 -40.18
CA LYS A 323 -35.57 43.71 -38.97
C LYS A 323 -36.01 42.25 -39.03
N ALA A 324 -37.23 41.95 -39.51
CA ALA A 324 -37.72 40.59 -39.61
C ALA A 324 -36.80 39.68 -40.46
N ASP A 325 -36.31 40.18 -41.60
CA ASP A 325 -35.39 39.46 -42.47
C ASP A 325 -34.02 39.22 -41.81
N CYS A 326 -33.53 40.20 -41.04
CA CYS A 326 -32.25 40.11 -40.32
C CYS A 326 -32.33 39.14 -39.14
N LEU A 327 -33.44 39.15 -38.37
CA LEU A 327 -33.70 38.20 -37.29
C LEU A 327 -33.79 36.76 -37.80
N GLN A 328 -34.44 36.52 -38.95
CA GLN A 328 -34.51 35.19 -39.53
C GLN A 328 -33.12 34.64 -39.89
N LYS A 329 -32.22 35.49 -40.40
CA LYS A 329 -30.81 35.12 -40.64
C LYS A 329 -30.06 34.87 -39.34
N PHE A 330 -30.26 35.72 -38.33
CA PHE A 330 -29.65 35.57 -37.02
C PHE A 330 -30.03 34.24 -36.35
N GLU A 331 -31.32 33.88 -36.37
CA GLU A 331 -31.81 32.60 -35.83
C GLU A 331 -31.17 31.40 -36.55
N GLN A 332 -31.07 31.45 -37.88
CA GLN A 332 -30.41 30.39 -38.66
C GLN A 332 -28.92 30.25 -38.29
N ILE A 333 -28.20 31.36 -38.12
CA ILE A 333 -26.78 31.33 -37.74
C ILE A 333 -26.60 30.84 -36.30
N GLN A 334 -27.47 31.29 -35.37
CA GLN A 334 -27.44 30.90 -33.97
C GLN A 334 -27.78 29.42 -33.77
N GLU A 335 -28.76 28.89 -34.51
CA GLU A 335 -29.08 27.47 -34.51
C GLU A 335 -27.89 26.64 -35.02
N ASN A 336 -27.22 27.09 -36.08
CA ASN A 336 -26.00 26.46 -36.59
C ASN A 336 -24.85 26.50 -35.57
N LYS A 337 -24.65 27.63 -34.87
CA LYS A 337 -23.66 27.77 -33.79
C LYS A 337 -23.95 26.80 -32.64
N ASN A 338 -25.21 26.69 -32.20
CA ASN A 338 -25.61 25.78 -31.13
C ASN A 338 -25.38 24.32 -31.53
N ARG A 339 -25.77 23.94 -32.77
CA ARG A 339 -25.51 22.61 -33.33
C ARG A 339 -24.00 22.31 -33.40
N LEU A 340 -23.17 23.27 -33.77
CA LEU A 340 -21.70 23.16 -33.78
C LEU A 340 -21.13 23.01 -32.36
N ASN A 341 -21.61 23.79 -31.38
CA ASN A 341 -21.19 23.70 -29.98
C ASN A 341 -21.54 22.36 -29.33
N GLU A 342 -22.73 21.81 -29.60
CA GLU A 342 -23.11 20.47 -29.14
C GLU A 342 -22.24 19.40 -29.79
N LYS A 343 -21.96 19.50 -31.10
CA LYS A 343 -21.01 18.62 -31.80
C LYS A 343 -19.62 18.68 -31.18
N LEU A 344 -19.09 19.88 -30.88
CA LEU A 344 -17.79 20.05 -30.24
C LEU A 344 -17.74 19.45 -28.84
N LYS A 345 -18.76 19.67 -28.00
CA LYS A 345 -18.85 19.06 -26.67
C LYS A 345 -18.87 17.53 -26.76
N ASN A 346 -19.64 16.97 -27.69
CA ASN A 346 -19.71 15.52 -27.90
C ASN A 346 -18.35 14.97 -28.38
N LEU A 347 -17.71 15.62 -29.35
CA LEU A 347 -16.37 15.25 -29.83
C LEU A 347 -15.29 15.34 -28.73
N GLN A 348 -15.35 16.35 -27.84
CA GLN A 348 -14.42 16.48 -26.71
C GLN A 348 -14.60 15.37 -25.67
N ILE A 349 -15.85 14.97 -25.38
CA ILE A 349 -16.15 13.83 -24.50
C ILE A 349 -15.65 12.53 -25.13
N GLU A 350 -15.90 12.33 -26.43
CA GLU A 350 -15.39 11.18 -27.18
C GLU A 350 -13.86 11.12 -27.17
N LEU A 351 -13.17 12.24 -27.37
CA LEU A 351 -11.70 12.31 -27.36
C LEU A 351 -11.13 12.00 -25.97
N LYS A 352 -11.80 12.43 -24.90
CA LYS A 352 -11.43 12.09 -23.51
C LYS A 352 -11.62 10.59 -23.23
N ASN A 353 -12.70 9.99 -23.73
CA ASN A 353 -12.95 8.55 -23.60
C ASN A 353 -11.94 7.72 -24.40
N LEU A 354 -11.67 8.10 -25.65
CA LEU A 354 -10.61 7.51 -26.48
C LEU A 354 -9.22 7.66 -25.84
N GLY A 355 -8.97 8.75 -25.09
CA GLY A 355 -7.74 8.93 -24.31
C GLY A 355 -7.57 7.91 -23.17
N LYS A 356 -8.66 7.57 -22.47
CA LYS A 356 -8.67 6.51 -21.46
C LYS A 356 -8.52 5.13 -22.10
N GLU A 357 -9.23 4.89 -23.20
CA GLU A 357 -9.17 3.62 -23.94
C GLU A 357 -7.79 3.37 -24.53
N LYS A 358 -7.14 4.39 -25.11
CA LYS A 358 -5.74 4.33 -25.56
C LYS A 358 -4.80 3.90 -24.43
N LYS A 359 -4.97 4.47 -23.23
CA LYS A 359 -4.15 4.12 -22.08
C LYS A 359 -4.35 2.66 -21.69
N ASN A 360 -5.60 2.20 -21.59
CA ASN A 360 -5.91 0.82 -21.25
C ASN A 360 -5.36 -0.17 -22.30
N ARG A 361 -5.60 0.09 -23.60
CA ARG A 361 -5.07 -0.74 -24.70
C ARG A 361 -3.53 -0.78 -24.71
N ARG A 362 -2.87 0.33 -24.37
CA ARG A 362 -1.40 0.38 -24.24
C ARG A 362 -0.89 -0.43 -23.05
N ASP A 363 -1.56 -0.34 -21.91
CA ASP A 363 -1.19 -1.10 -20.71
C ASP A 363 -1.39 -2.62 -20.94
N GLU A 364 -2.49 -3.03 -21.62
CA GLU A 364 -2.72 -4.41 -22.06
C GLU A 364 -1.66 -4.90 -23.06
N MET A 365 -1.28 -4.08 -24.05
CA MET A 365 -0.22 -4.41 -25.00
C MET A 365 1.13 -4.63 -24.30
N LEU A 366 1.49 -3.77 -23.35
CA LEU A 366 2.75 -3.90 -22.59
C LEU A 366 2.77 -5.17 -21.73
N ASP A 367 1.64 -5.56 -21.15
CA ASP A 367 1.52 -6.81 -20.40
C ASP A 367 1.71 -8.03 -21.32
N ILE A 368 1.07 -8.05 -22.50
CA ILE A 368 1.26 -9.11 -23.50
C ILE A 368 2.72 -9.16 -23.99
N GLU A 369 3.37 -8.01 -24.24
CA GLU A 369 4.79 -7.95 -24.63
C GLU A 369 5.72 -8.50 -23.54
N GLN A 370 5.41 -8.24 -22.26
CA GLN A 370 6.17 -8.83 -21.15
C GLN A 370 5.98 -10.35 -21.07
N GLN A 371 4.75 -10.85 -21.27
CA GLN A 371 4.46 -12.28 -21.31
C GLN A 371 5.18 -12.97 -22.47
N LEU A 372 5.16 -12.38 -23.67
CA LEU A 372 5.91 -12.88 -24.83
C LEU A 372 7.42 -12.88 -24.58
N SER A 373 7.97 -11.83 -23.97
CA SER A 373 9.40 -11.79 -23.62
C SER A 373 9.80 -12.93 -22.67
N VAL A 374 8.92 -13.29 -21.73
CA VAL A 374 9.14 -14.41 -20.81
C VAL A 374 9.04 -15.75 -21.55
N LEU A 375 8.05 -15.92 -22.43
CA LEU A 375 7.91 -17.13 -23.25
C LEU A 375 9.08 -17.32 -24.21
N GLU A 376 9.48 -16.30 -24.96
CA GLU A 376 10.66 -16.33 -25.84
C GLU A 376 11.92 -16.72 -25.07
N ARG A 377 12.06 -16.22 -23.83
CA ARG A 377 13.17 -16.59 -22.96
C ARG A 377 13.13 -18.07 -22.58
N ASN A 378 11.96 -18.61 -22.27
CA ASN A 378 11.79 -20.03 -21.96
C ASN A 378 12.02 -20.91 -23.20
N HIS A 379 11.52 -20.48 -24.36
CA HIS A 379 11.75 -21.14 -25.65
C HIS A 379 13.25 -21.24 -25.96
N ARG A 380 14.01 -20.15 -25.81
CA ARG A 380 15.49 -20.17 -26.01
C ARG A 380 16.22 -21.08 -25.02
N ILE A 381 15.74 -21.17 -23.77
CA ILE A 381 16.31 -22.09 -22.78
C ILE A 381 16.05 -23.54 -23.20
N LEU A 382 14.82 -23.85 -23.62
CA LEU A 382 14.46 -25.18 -24.11
C LEU A 382 15.18 -25.55 -25.41
N ASP A 383 15.34 -24.63 -26.35
CA ASP A 383 16.14 -24.85 -27.57
C ASP A 383 17.58 -25.21 -27.25
N ALA A 384 18.19 -24.52 -26.27
CA ALA A 384 19.53 -24.83 -25.81
C ALA A 384 19.59 -26.20 -25.10
N GLU A 385 18.58 -26.55 -24.31
CA GLU A 385 18.48 -27.87 -23.65
C GLU A 385 18.26 -29.00 -24.66
N ILE A 386 17.36 -28.83 -25.62
CA ILE A 386 17.11 -29.80 -26.71
C ILE A 386 18.37 -29.96 -27.56
N SER A 387 19.00 -28.88 -28.00
CA SER A 387 20.23 -28.95 -28.82
C SER A 387 21.36 -29.66 -28.06
N SER A 388 21.51 -29.36 -26.76
CA SER A 388 22.49 -30.02 -25.90
C SER A 388 22.19 -31.51 -25.75
N MET A 389 20.93 -31.90 -25.56
CA MET A 389 20.53 -33.31 -25.45
C MET A 389 20.62 -34.06 -26.78
N GLU A 390 20.26 -33.44 -27.91
CA GLU A 390 20.42 -34.03 -29.25
C GLU A 390 21.89 -34.27 -29.60
N GLN A 391 22.76 -33.31 -29.25
CA GLN A 391 24.20 -33.48 -29.38
C GLN A 391 24.69 -34.62 -28.47
N GLN A 392 24.17 -34.74 -27.25
CA GLN A 392 24.50 -35.84 -26.34
C GLN A 392 24.07 -37.20 -26.89
N VAL A 393 22.85 -37.31 -27.45
CA VAL A 393 22.39 -38.55 -28.09
C VAL A 393 23.32 -38.92 -29.24
N LYS A 394 23.67 -37.96 -30.13
CA LYS A 394 24.62 -38.20 -31.22
C LYS A 394 26.01 -38.60 -30.72
N GLU A 395 26.51 -37.97 -29.65
CA GLU A 395 27.81 -38.31 -29.07
C GLU A 395 27.81 -39.70 -28.42
N ILE A 396 26.74 -40.09 -27.73
CA ILE A 396 26.60 -41.42 -27.12
C ILE A 396 26.44 -42.49 -28.20
N GLU A 397 25.63 -42.25 -29.23
CA GLU A 397 25.51 -43.14 -30.40
C GLU A 397 26.84 -43.25 -31.18
N ALA A 398 27.58 -42.16 -31.36
CA ALA A 398 28.89 -42.18 -31.99
C ALA A 398 29.92 -42.95 -31.13
N LYS A 399 29.92 -42.76 -29.80
CA LYS A 399 30.80 -43.50 -28.88
C LYS A 399 30.43 -44.98 -28.77
N LYS A 400 29.14 -45.34 -28.89
CA LYS A 400 28.68 -46.72 -29.05
C LYS A 400 29.34 -47.38 -30.26
N ASN A 401 29.44 -46.66 -31.38
CA ASN A 401 30.08 -47.16 -32.60
C ASN A 401 31.62 -47.17 -32.54
N GLN A 402 32.24 -46.41 -31.62
CA GLN A 402 33.71 -46.29 -31.52
C GLN A 402 34.33 -47.04 -30.32
N GLY A 403 33.53 -47.59 -29.39
CA GLY A 403 34.04 -48.38 -28.27
C GLY A 403 34.89 -47.59 -27.25
N ILE A 404 34.75 -46.26 -27.21
CA ILE A 404 35.59 -45.38 -26.40
C ILE A 404 34.95 -45.15 -25.02
N HIS A 405 35.64 -45.57 -23.96
CA HIS A 405 35.30 -45.26 -22.57
C HIS A 405 35.35 -43.74 -22.31
N TYR A 406 34.34 -43.24 -21.59
CA TYR A 406 34.18 -41.82 -21.24
C TYR A 406 35.22 -41.39 -20.18
N ASN A 407 36.08 -40.40 -20.50
CA ASN A 407 37.08 -39.84 -19.56
C ASN A 407 36.39 -38.97 -18.48
N ILE A 408 36.00 -39.61 -17.37
CA ILE A 408 35.41 -38.96 -16.20
C ILE A 408 36.29 -37.80 -15.68
N ALA A 409 37.62 -37.94 -15.74
CA ALA A 409 38.57 -36.97 -15.25
C ALA A 409 38.51 -35.61 -15.97
N GLU A 410 38.32 -35.59 -17.30
CA GLU A 410 38.20 -34.34 -18.06
C GLU A 410 36.90 -33.60 -17.72
N ALA A 411 35.80 -34.35 -17.56
CA ALA A 411 34.51 -33.78 -17.18
C ALA A 411 34.53 -33.21 -15.74
N GLU A 412 35.26 -33.83 -14.81
CA GLU A 412 35.42 -33.30 -13.45
C GLU A 412 36.24 -32.01 -13.42
N ALA A 413 37.29 -31.91 -14.26
CA ALA A 413 38.09 -30.68 -14.39
C ALA A 413 37.27 -29.51 -14.98
N GLU A 414 36.48 -29.78 -16.03
CA GLU A 414 35.61 -28.77 -16.64
C GLU A 414 34.50 -28.30 -15.67
N LEU A 415 33.97 -29.21 -14.84
CA LEU A 415 32.99 -28.87 -13.79
C LEU A 415 33.60 -27.92 -12.75
N PHE A 416 34.84 -28.19 -12.30
CA PHE A 416 35.54 -27.36 -11.33
C PHE A 416 35.81 -25.94 -11.86
N GLU A 417 36.22 -25.81 -13.13
CA GLU A 417 36.37 -24.50 -13.77
C GLU A 417 35.03 -23.75 -13.90
N LEU A 418 33.95 -24.44 -14.25
CA LEU A 418 32.60 -23.88 -14.31
C LEU A 418 32.11 -23.44 -12.91
N GLU A 419 32.41 -24.19 -11.85
CA GLU A 419 32.06 -23.81 -10.47
C GLU A 419 32.79 -22.56 -10.00
N ASN A 420 34.09 -22.44 -10.29
CA ASN A 420 34.88 -21.24 -9.96
C ASN A 420 34.39 -20.00 -10.73
N ARG A 421 34.00 -20.17 -12.00
CA ARG A 421 33.35 -19.09 -12.76
C ARG A 421 32.00 -18.71 -12.15
N TYR A 422 31.21 -19.69 -11.72
CA TYR A 422 29.90 -19.46 -11.11
C TYR A 422 29.99 -18.73 -9.75
N THR A 423 30.97 -19.05 -8.91
CA THR A 423 31.18 -18.36 -7.61
C THR A 423 31.62 -16.91 -7.80
N ALA A 424 32.61 -16.65 -8.66
CA ALA A 424 33.03 -15.28 -9.00
C ALA A 424 31.88 -14.44 -9.57
N MET A 425 30.95 -15.07 -10.28
CA MET A 425 29.78 -14.40 -10.85
C MET A 425 28.69 -14.08 -9.82
N LYS A 426 28.49 -14.91 -8.80
CA LYS A 426 27.59 -14.55 -7.69
C LYS A 426 28.04 -13.28 -6.97
N GLU A 427 29.36 -13.08 -6.85
CA GLU A 427 29.91 -11.84 -6.29
C GLU A 427 29.63 -10.63 -7.18
N LYS A 428 29.82 -10.76 -8.50
CA LYS A 428 29.44 -9.70 -9.46
C LYS A 428 27.95 -9.36 -9.44
N GLN A 429 27.08 -10.37 -9.35
CA GLN A 429 25.63 -10.15 -9.24
C GLN A 429 25.28 -9.35 -7.97
N PHE A 430 25.90 -9.67 -6.85
CA PHE A 430 25.72 -8.93 -5.61
C PHE A 430 26.21 -7.47 -5.71
N LEU A 431 27.33 -7.23 -6.38
CA LEU A 431 27.84 -5.89 -6.68
C LEU A 431 26.88 -5.09 -7.57
N ALA A 432 26.31 -5.72 -8.61
CA ALA A 432 25.32 -5.08 -9.50
C ALA A 432 24.04 -4.69 -8.77
N GLU A 433 23.51 -5.55 -7.88
CA GLU A 433 22.36 -5.21 -7.03
C GLU A 433 22.64 -4.04 -6.08
N LYS A 434 23.87 -3.95 -5.55
CA LYS A 434 24.28 -2.82 -4.70
C LYS A 434 24.36 -1.52 -5.49
N LYS A 435 24.91 -1.54 -6.71
CA LYS A 435 24.91 -0.38 -7.63
C LYS A 435 23.48 0.08 -7.96
N ARG A 436 22.57 -0.86 -8.28
CA ARG A 436 21.17 -0.53 -8.60
C ARG A 436 20.49 0.26 -7.48
N LYS A 437 20.69 -0.15 -6.22
CA LYS A 437 20.15 0.58 -5.06
C LYS A 437 20.71 1.99 -4.92
N CYS A 438 21.97 2.23 -5.31
CA CYS A 438 22.59 3.55 -5.31
C CYS A 438 21.92 4.47 -6.34
N PHE A 439 21.71 3.97 -7.57
CA PHE A 439 20.99 4.72 -8.60
C PHE A 439 19.54 5.04 -8.21
N GLU A 440 18.83 4.10 -7.57
CA GLU A 440 17.47 4.32 -7.05
C GLU A 440 17.41 5.48 -6.03
N THR A 441 18.41 5.59 -5.14
CA THR A 441 18.50 6.72 -4.19
C THR A 441 18.85 8.04 -4.86
N GLU A 442 19.80 8.05 -5.79
CA GLU A 442 20.19 9.26 -6.54
C GLU A 442 19.02 9.82 -7.38
N LEU A 443 18.22 8.93 -7.98
CA LEU A 443 17.04 9.32 -8.74
C LEU A 443 15.97 9.99 -7.85
N ALA A 444 15.75 9.47 -6.64
CA ALA A 444 14.79 10.05 -5.70
C ALA A 444 15.20 11.47 -5.25
N ASP A 445 16.49 11.69 -5.00
CA ASP A 445 17.02 13.00 -4.64
C ASP A 445 16.93 13.99 -5.81
N ALA A 446 17.20 13.55 -7.05
CA ALA A 446 17.05 14.37 -8.25
C ALA A 446 15.58 14.84 -8.46
N ILE A 447 14.60 13.96 -8.25
CA ILE A 447 13.17 14.30 -8.36
C ILE A 447 12.76 15.32 -7.28
N LYS A 448 13.29 15.20 -6.06
CA LYS A 448 13.00 16.15 -4.97
C LYS A 448 13.53 17.55 -5.29
N ALA A 449 14.73 17.65 -5.88
CA ALA A 449 15.32 18.91 -6.31
C ALA A 449 14.54 19.58 -7.45
N GLU A 450 13.96 18.80 -8.37
CA GLU A 450 13.10 19.32 -9.45
C GLU A 450 11.85 20.02 -8.87
N ARG A 451 11.17 19.38 -7.92
CA ARG A 451 9.94 19.91 -7.31
C ARG A 451 10.15 21.19 -6.51
N SER A 452 11.30 21.35 -5.83
CA SER A 452 11.61 22.60 -5.12
C SER A 452 11.79 23.77 -6.09
N LEU A 453 12.45 23.54 -7.22
CA LEU A 453 12.65 24.57 -8.25
C LEU A 453 11.33 24.98 -8.92
N GLU A 454 10.42 24.03 -9.17
CA GLU A 454 9.08 24.34 -9.70
C GLU A 454 8.27 25.26 -8.78
N ALA A 455 8.34 25.03 -7.46
CA ALA A 455 7.66 25.87 -6.46
C ALA A 455 8.22 27.30 -6.43
N GLU A 456 9.55 27.45 -6.52
CA GLU A 456 10.20 28.77 -6.60
C GLU A 456 9.83 29.52 -7.88
N ILE A 457 9.77 28.83 -9.03
CA ILE A 457 9.32 29.42 -10.30
C ILE A 457 7.89 29.96 -10.17
N SER A 458 6.99 29.24 -9.49
CA SER A 458 5.61 29.70 -9.24
C SER A 458 5.57 30.96 -8.36
N HIS A 459 6.41 31.03 -7.34
CA HIS A 459 6.53 32.20 -6.46
C HIS A 459 6.99 33.44 -7.23
N TRP A 460 8.09 33.33 -7.98
CA TRP A 460 8.64 34.44 -8.75
C TRP A 460 7.71 34.91 -9.88
N ASN A 461 6.98 34.02 -10.55
CA ASN A 461 5.97 34.42 -11.54
C ASN A 461 4.86 35.31 -10.94
N THR A 462 4.45 35.02 -9.70
CA THR A 462 3.42 35.80 -9.01
C THR A 462 3.93 37.20 -8.65
N LEU A 463 5.15 37.28 -8.09
CA LEU A 463 5.80 38.54 -7.76
C LEU A 463 6.08 39.39 -9.01
N LEU A 464 6.50 38.76 -10.11
CA LEU A 464 6.74 39.44 -11.39
C LEU A 464 5.48 40.10 -11.93
N ARG A 465 4.33 39.42 -11.86
CA ARG A 465 3.04 39.98 -12.26
C ARG A 465 2.71 41.22 -11.42
N GLU A 466 2.85 41.12 -10.10
CA GLU A 466 2.59 42.24 -9.18
C GLU A 466 3.48 43.47 -9.46
N LEU A 467 4.79 43.25 -9.69
CA LEU A 467 5.74 44.32 -10.02
C LEU A 467 5.44 44.97 -11.39
N ARG A 468 5.02 44.18 -12.38
CA ARG A 468 4.65 44.68 -13.72
C ARG A 468 3.38 45.52 -13.66
N ASP A 469 2.37 45.07 -12.93
CA ASP A 469 1.12 45.81 -12.72
C ASP A 469 1.37 47.14 -11.98
N GLU A 470 2.35 47.18 -11.08
CA GLU A 470 2.79 48.40 -10.39
C GLU A 470 3.53 49.37 -11.33
N LYS A 471 4.44 48.85 -12.17
CA LYS A 471 5.13 49.65 -13.18
C LYS A 471 4.15 50.27 -14.18
N GLU A 472 3.19 49.50 -14.67
CA GLU A 472 2.18 50.00 -15.61
C GLU A 472 1.36 51.14 -14.99
N ARG A 473 1.01 51.02 -13.70
CA ARG A 473 0.36 52.10 -12.93
C ARG A 473 1.21 53.36 -12.85
N ILE A 474 2.49 53.27 -12.49
CA ILE A 474 3.38 54.44 -12.43
C ILE A 474 3.54 55.12 -13.79
N VAL A 475 3.71 54.35 -14.86
CA VAL A 475 3.80 54.89 -16.22
C VAL A 475 2.49 55.59 -16.62
N ALA A 476 1.35 55.02 -16.25
CA ALA A 476 0.06 55.65 -16.50
C ALA A 476 -0.09 56.96 -15.69
N ILE A 477 0.37 57.01 -14.43
CA ILE A 477 0.36 58.22 -13.58
C ILE A 477 1.18 59.36 -14.20
N GLN A 478 2.32 59.06 -14.83
CA GLN A 478 3.14 60.06 -15.54
C GLN A 478 2.40 60.71 -16.73
N ARG A 479 1.50 59.98 -17.39
CA ARG A 479 0.72 60.49 -18.53
C ARG A 479 -0.51 61.27 -18.09
N SER A 480 -1.14 60.80 -17.02
CA SER A 480 -2.32 61.43 -16.46
C SER A 480 -2.34 61.15 -14.97
N ASP A 481 -2.36 62.23 -14.19
CA ASP A 481 -2.51 62.20 -12.74
C ASP A 481 -3.77 61.43 -12.29
N LEU A 482 -4.78 61.28 -13.15
CA LEU A 482 -5.98 60.46 -12.91
C LEU A 482 -5.70 58.95 -12.91
N ALA A 483 -4.60 58.48 -13.49
CA ALA A 483 -4.29 57.06 -13.57
C ALA A 483 -3.88 56.43 -12.23
N ARG A 484 -3.67 57.26 -11.19
CA ARG A 484 -3.45 56.79 -9.81
C ARG A 484 -4.62 55.95 -9.27
N PHE A 485 -5.81 56.13 -9.85
CA PHE A 485 -7.02 55.40 -9.50
C PHE A 485 -7.29 54.19 -10.42
N GLY A 486 -6.39 53.91 -11.36
CA GLY A 486 -6.48 52.80 -12.32
C GLY A 486 -5.97 53.19 -13.71
N THR A 487 -5.33 52.25 -14.41
CA THR A 487 -4.71 52.48 -15.73
C THR A 487 -5.71 52.93 -16.80
N SER A 488 -6.95 52.43 -16.73
CA SER A 488 -8.04 52.79 -17.66
C SER A 488 -8.78 54.09 -17.33
N VAL A 489 -8.54 54.70 -16.15
CA VAL A 489 -9.30 55.88 -15.67
C VAL A 489 -9.21 57.08 -16.62
N PRO A 490 -8.04 57.43 -17.19
CA PRO A 490 -7.97 58.54 -18.16
C PRO A 490 -8.86 58.31 -19.40
N GLN A 491 -8.92 57.06 -19.88
CA GLN A 491 -9.78 56.67 -21.00
C GLN A 491 -11.25 56.79 -20.61
N ILE A 492 -11.62 56.35 -19.41
CA ILE A 492 -13.00 56.46 -18.89
C ILE A 492 -13.43 57.94 -18.81
N VAL A 493 -12.61 58.82 -18.24
CA VAL A 493 -12.91 60.26 -18.12
C VAL A 493 -13.15 60.86 -19.51
N SER A 494 -12.37 60.47 -20.51
CA SER A 494 -12.56 60.88 -21.90
C SER A 494 -13.91 60.40 -22.46
N LEU A 495 -14.24 59.12 -22.27
CA LEU A 495 -15.50 58.53 -22.72
C LEU A 495 -16.74 59.18 -22.08
N ILE A 496 -16.67 59.52 -20.79
CA ILE A 496 -17.75 60.22 -20.09
C ILE A 496 -17.92 61.65 -20.61
N LYS A 497 -16.82 62.38 -20.87
CA LYS A 497 -16.89 63.71 -21.47
C LYS A 497 -17.50 63.67 -22.86
N GLN A 498 -17.08 62.72 -23.70
CA GLN A 498 -17.59 62.53 -25.07
C GLN A 498 -19.08 62.16 -25.11
N ASN A 499 -19.57 61.42 -24.12
CA ASN A 499 -20.98 61.00 -24.04
C ASN A 499 -21.80 61.82 -23.03
N SER A 500 -21.33 63.02 -22.65
CA SER A 500 -21.96 63.87 -21.62
C SER A 500 -23.45 64.13 -21.85
N ALA A 501 -23.87 64.29 -23.10
CA ALA A 501 -25.27 64.53 -23.48
C ALA A 501 -26.20 63.31 -23.27
N LYS A 502 -25.66 62.10 -23.08
CA LYS A 502 -26.45 60.89 -22.83
C LYS A 502 -26.83 60.72 -21.37
N PHE A 503 -26.13 61.39 -20.45
CA PHE A 503 -26.36 61.27 -19.02
C PHE A 503 -27.35 62.33 -18.54
N SER A 504 -28.24 61.95 -17.63
CA SER A 504 -29.15 62.90 -16.97
C SER A 504 -28.39 63.83 -16.04
N LYS A 505 -27.45 63.28 -15.25
CA LYS A 505 -26.39 64.02 -14.58
C LYS A 505 -25.07 63.32 -14.85
N LYS A 506 -24.06 64.11 -15.17
CA LYS A 506 -22.73 63.60 -15.51
C LYS A 506 -22.18 62.75 -14.34
N PRO A 507 -21.74 61.50 -14.57
CA PRO A 507 -21.08 60.70 -13.54
C PRO A 507 -19.87 61.42 -12.95
N ILE A 508 -19.74 61.41 -11.62
CA ILE A 508 -18.69 62.10 -10.86
C ILE A 508 -17.68 61.05 -10.40
N GLY A 509 -16.42 61.16 -10.82
CA GLY A 509 -15.41 60.23 -10.38
C GLY A 509 -14.08 60.35 -11.13
N PRO A 510 -13.09 59.53 -10.74
CA PRO A 510 -13.10 58.65 -9.57
C PRO A 510 -13.11 59.48 -8.25
N ILE A 511 -13.73 58.98 -7.19
CA ILE A 511 -13.91 59.69 -5.91
C ILE A 511 -12.62 60.34 -5.40
N GLY A 512 -11.50 59.60 -5.46
CA GLY A 512 -10.24 60.09 -4.95
C GLY A 512 -9.72 61.34 -5.66
N ALA A 513 -10.17 61.65 -6.88
CA ALA A 513 -9.78 62.87 -7.60
C ALA A 513 -10.32 64.16 -6.94
N TYR A 514 -11.30 64.03 -6.03
CA TYR A 514 -11.93 65.16 -5.34
C TYR A 514 -11.45 65.32 -3.89
N ILE A 515 -10.51 64.49 -3.44
CA ILE A 515 -10.00 64.48 -2.06
C ILE A 515 -8.61 65.14 -2.01
N ARG A 516 -8.42 66.03 -1.05
CA ARG A 516 -7.11 66.60 -0.68
C ARG A 516 -6.85 66.35 0.80
N ILE A 517 -5.61 66.03 1.16
CA ILE A 517 -5.21 65.79 2.55
C ILE A 517 -4.58 67.07 3.11
N LYS A 518 -4.92 67.44 4.36
CA LYS A 518 -4.34 68.63 5.04
C LYS A 518 -2.97 68.33 5.67
N ASP A 519 -2.77 67.10 6.14
CA ASP A 519 -1.52 66.61 6.73
C ASP A 519 -1.11 65.28 6.08
N ASP A 520 -0.08 65.34 5.23
CA ASP A 520 0.47 64.21 4.50
C ASP A 520 0.95 63.06 5.40
N SER A 521 1.22 63.34 6.68
CA SER A 521 1.67 62.33 7.62
C SER A 521 0.61 61.27 7.93
N TRP A 522 -0.65 61.55 7.62
CA TRP A 522 -1.78 60.62 7.73
C TRP A 522 -2.20 59.99 6.41
N ALA A 523 -1.53 60.30 5.29
CA ALA A 523 -1.97 59.88 3.97
C ALA A 523 -2.15 58.36 3.85
N LEU A 524 -1.23 57.57 4.40
CA LEU A 524 -1.33 56.11 4.42
C LEU A 524 -2.56 55.61 5.19
N ALA A 525 -2.83 56.19 6.36
CA ALA A 525 -3.98 55.84 7.18
C ALA A 525 -5.30 56.17 6.46
N VAL A 526 -5.36 57.34 5.80
CA VAL A 526 -6.51 57.77 4.99
C VAL A 526 -6.68 56.89 3.75
N GLU A 527 -5.60 56.53 3.05
CA GLU A 527 -5.65 55.61 1.91
C GLU A 527 -6.12 54.22 2.31
N CYS A 528 -5.64 53.67 3.43
CA CYS A 528 -6.12 52.39 3.95
C CYS A 528 -7.61 52.46 4.32
N CYS A 529 -8.06 53.58 4.88
CA CYS A 529 -9.46 53.82 5.20
C CYS A 529 -10.34 53.87 3.93
N LEU A 530 -9.92 54.60 2.90
CA LEU A 530 -10.73 54.89 1.72
C LEU A 530 -10.46 53.94 0.53
N ARG A 531 -9.56 52.98 0.65
CA ARG A 531 -8.93 52.23 -0.47
C ARG A 531 -9.89 51.78 -1.56
N ASN A 532 -10.97 51.12 -1.17
CA ASN A 532 -11.93 50.53 -2.12
C ASN A 532 -12.84 51.58 -2.76
N LEU A 533 -12.88 52.81 -2.22
CA LEU A 533 -13.72 53.91 -2.69
C LEU A 533 -12.96 54.86 -3.62
N LEU A 534 -11.64 54.97 -3.49
CA LEU A 534 -10.85 55.96 -4.24
C LEU A 534 -11.00 55.83 -5.76
N SER A 535 -11.22 54.62 -6.29
CA SER A 535 -11.39 54.32 -7.72
C SER A 535 -12.85 54.24 -8.19
N ILE A 536 -13.81 54.47 -7.29
CA ILE A 536 -15.25 54.36 -7.57
C ILE A 536 -15.78 55.61 -8.28
N TRP A 537 -16.80 55.40 -9.11
CA TRP A 537 -17.57 56.43 -9.79
C TRP A 537 -18.94 56.62 -9.17
N LEU A 538 -19.39 57.86 -9.04
CA LEU A 538 -20.72 58.21 -8.58
C LEU A 538 -21.65 58.40 -9.78
N CYS A 539 -22.77 57.71 -9.75
CA CYS A 539 -23.87 57.91 -10.70
C CYS A 539 -25.09 58.41 -9.92
N ASP A 540 -25.76 59.45 -10.43
CA ASP A 540 -26.95 60.03 -9.78
C ASP A 540 -28.10 59.01 -9.70
N ASN A 541 -28.17 58.08 -10.67
CA ASN A 541 -29.22 57.10 -10.76
C ASN A 541 -28.79 55.84 -11.55
N VAL A 542 -29.63 54.80 -11.50
CA VAL A 542 -29.41 53.51 -12.18
C VAL A 542 -29.34 53.67 -13.70
N GLN A 543 -30.05 54.65 -14.28
CA GLN A 543 -30.05 54.88 -15.73
C GLN A 543 -28.68 55.36 -16.21
N ASP A 544 -28.11 56.37 -15.55
CA ASP A 544 -26.79 56.89 -15.86
C ASP A 544 -25.70 55.84 -15.66
N ARG A 545 -25.84 54.99 -14.63
CA ARG A 545 -24.97 53.82 -14.44
C ARG A 545 -25.07 52.83 -15.60
N ASN A 546 -26.27 52.51 -16.07
CA ASN A 546 -26.45 51.59 -17.20
C ASN A 546 -25.91 52.16 -18.52
N ILE A 547 -26.08 53.48 -18.73
CA ILE A 547 -25.49 54.19 -19.87
C ILE A 547 -23.96 54.09 -19.79
N LEU A 548 -23.38 54.36 -18.62
CA LEU A 548 -21.93 54.24 -18.41
C LEU A 548 -21.44 52.81 -18.66
N ASP A 549 -22.07 51.80 -18.08
CA ASP A 549 -21.74 50.38 -18.29
C ASP A 549 -21.79 50.01 -19.79
N SER A 550 -22.82 50.46 -20.51
CA SER A 550 -22.94 50.22 -21.95
C SER A 550 -21.81 50.85 -22.75
N ILE A 551 -21.37 52.05 -22.36
CA ILE A 551 -20.24 52.74 -22.99
C ILE A 551 -18.95 51.97 -22.70
N LEU A 552 -18.72 51.54 -21.46
CA LEU A 552 -17.47 50.86 -21.07
C LEU A 552 -17.32 49.48 -21.69
N ARG A 553 -18.41 48.70 -21.77
CA ARG A 553 -18.43 47.40 -22.44
C ARG A 553 -18.02 47.50 -23.91
N LYS A 554 -18.45 48.56 -24.61
CA LYS A 554 -18.05 48.83 -26.01
C LYS A 554 -16.53 49.03 -26.17
N TYR A 555 -15.81 49.39 -25.11
CA TYR A 555 -14.35 49.59 -25.13
C TYR A 555 -13.56 48.53 -24.34
N ASN A 556 -14.17 47.37 -24.05
CA ASN A 556 -13.56 46.26 -23.30
C ASN A 556 -13.07 46.63 -21.87
N ILE A 557 -13.68 47.63 -21.24
CA ILE A 557 -13.37 48.01 -19.85
C ILE A 557 -14.35 47.30 -18.92
N HIS A 558 -13.89 46.21 -18.28
CA HIS A 558 -14.76 45.26 -17.56
C HIS A 558 -14.69 45.34 -16.01
N ALA A 559 -13.97 46.31 -15.44
CA ALA A 559 -13.63 46.32 -14.02
C ALA A 559 -13.70 47.71 -13.37
N MET A 560 -14.86 48.36 -13.43
CA MET A 560 -15.11 49.65 -12.75
C MET A 560 -16.10 49.47 -11.60
N GLY A 561 -15.76 50.02 -10.42
CA GLY A 561 -16.70 50.16 -9.31
C GLY A 561 -17.55 51.43 -9.44
N TYR A 562 -18.83 51.35 -9.10
CA TYR A 562 -19.77 52.47 -9.09
C TYR A 562 -20.58 52.49 -7.79
N ILE A 563 -20.91 53.69 -7.31
CA ILE A 563 -21.90 53.94 -6.27
C ILE A 563 -23.03 54.75 -6.91
N ILE A 564 -24.26 54.29 -6.70
CA ILE A 564 -25.45 54.99 -7.14
C ILE A 564 -25.95 55.78 -5.94
N SER A 565 -25.80 57.10 -5.98
CA SER A 565 -26.25 58.01 -4.94
C SER A 565 -26.83 59.26 -5.59
N LYS A 566 -28.05 59.61 -5.18
CA LYS A 566 -28.76 60.77 -5.72
C LYS A 566 -27.98 62.02 -5.37
N PHE A 567 -27.66 62.84 -6.37
CA PHE A 567 -26.87 64.03 -6.14
C PHE A 567 -27.70 65.06 -5.35
N SER A 568 -27.13 65.51 -4.24
CA SER A 568 -27.62 66.55 -3.35
C SER A 568 -27.10 67.92 -3.79
N GLU A 569 -27.85 68.96 -3.46
CA GLU A 569 -27.42 70.36 -3.65
C GLU A 569 -26.61 70.89 -2.45
N SER A 570 -26.61 70.17 -1.33
CA SER A 570 -25.95 70.58 -0.09
C SER A 570 -25.11 69.47 0.52
N ARG A 571 -24.03 69.88 1.19
CA ARG A 571 -23.19 69.06 2.05
C ARG A 571 -23.93 68.64 3.33
N TYR A 572 -23.76 67.40 3.78
CA TYR A 572 -24.32 66.92 5.05
C TYR A 572 -23.72 67.63 6.27
N ASP A 573 -24.57 67.88 7.27
CA ASP A 573 -24.13 68.32 8.60
C ASP A 573 -23.77 67.10 9.46
N ILE A 574 -22.50 67.03 9.86
CA ILE A 574 -21.91 65.89 10.60
C ILE A 574 -21.71 66.19 12.09
N THR A 575 -22.07 67.39 12.56
CA THR A 575 -21.73 67.87 13.92
C THR A 575 -22.23 66.98 15.06
N LEU A 576 -23.38 66.32 14.89
CA LEU A 576 -23.97 65.42 15.89
C LEU A 576 -23.25 64.06 16.01
N PHE A 577 -22.50 63.68 14.98
CA PHE A 577 -21.85 62.36 14.85
C PHE A 577 -20.34 62.41 15.06
N GLU A 578 -19.77 63.60 15.23
CA GLU A 578 -18.35 63.73 15.53
C GLU A 578 -18.04 63.36 17.01
N PRO A 579 -16.86 62.78 17.28
CA PRO A 579 -16.32 62.70 18.63
C PRO A 579 -15.88 64.09 19.13
N PRO A 580 -15.61 64.22 20.44
CA PRO A 580 -15.07 65.45 21.03
C PRO A 580 -13.87 66.01 20.25
N SER A 581 -13.69 67.34 20.28
CA SER A 581 -12.68 68.06 19.49
C SER A 581 -11.22 67.65 19.78
N GLU A 582 -10.97 66.96 20.89
CA GLU A 582 -9.65 66.43 21.27
C GLU A 582 -9.18 65.24 20.41
N TYR A 583 -10.10 64.57 19.70
CA TYR A 583 -9.77 63.42 18.86
C TYR A 583 -9.69 63.79 17.38
N LEU A 584 -8.63 63.35 16.69
CA LEU A 584 -8.48 63.56 15.25
C LEU A 584 -9.26 62.49 14.48
N THR A 585 -10.07 62.91 13.51
CA THR A 585 -10.87 62.01 12.66
C THR A 585 -10.42 62.11 11.21
N VAL A 586 -10.76 61.10 10.41
CA VAL A 586 -10.49 61.11 8.97
C VAL A 586 -11.15 62.32 8.30
N ALA A 587 -12.40 62.64 8.65
CA ALA A 587 -13.11 63.81 8.12
C ALA A 587 -12.41 65.14 8.40
N ARG A 588 -11.80 65.31 9.58
CA ARG A 588 -11.09 66.54 9.97
C ARG A 588 -9.78 66.74 9.18
N VAL A 589 -9.13 65.65 8.77
CA VAL A 589 -7.84 65.66 8.05
C VAL A 589 -7.97 65.85 6.54
N ILE A 590 -9.12 65.51 5.94
CA ILE A 590 -9.33 65.64 4.49
C ILE A 590 -10.15 66.88 4.12
N THR A 591 -10.01 67.32 2.88
CA THR A 591 -10.80 68.39 2.25
C THR A 591 -11.37 67.83 0.96
N ILE A 592 -12.69 67.87 0.81
CA ILE A 592 -13.39 67.31 -0.34
C ILE A 592 -14.05 68.45 -1.11
N ALA A 593 -13.77 68.52 -2.42
CA ALA A 593 -14.18 69.64 -3.27
C ALA A 593 -15.63 69.57 -3.75
N ASP A 594 -16.17 68.36 -3.92
CA ASP A 594 -17.54 68.13 -4.41
C ASP A 594 -18.43 67.64 -3.26
N ASP A 595 -19.59 68.26 -3.09
CA ASP A 595 -20.48 67.96 -1.97
C ASP A 595 -21.11 66.56 -2.08
N ASN A 596 -21.32 66.03 -3.29
CA ASN A 596 -21.80 64.66 -3.47
C ASN A 596 -20.74 63.64 -3.10
N VAL A 597 -19.48 63.93 -3.45
CA VAL A 597 -18.35 63.10 -3.02
C VAL A 597 -18.21 63.11 -1.50
N PHE A 598 -18.39 64.27 -0.85
CA PHE A 598 -18.39 64.36 0.61
C PHE A 598 -19.50 63.50 1.22
N ASN A 599 -20.73 63.68 0.75
CA ASN A 599 -21.90 62.98 1.25
C ASN A 599 -21.75 61.45 1.10
N VAL A 600 -21.32 60.98 -0.07
CA VAL A 600 -21.10 59.55 -0.30
C VAL A 600 -19.97 58.99 0.56
N LEU A 601 -18.89 59.75 0.79
CA LEU A 601 -17.81 59.29 1.67
C LEU A 601 -18.28 59.18 3.13
N ILE A 602 -19.11 60.11 3.62
CA ILE A 602 -19.77 60.00 4.92
C ILE A 602 -20.65 58.74 4.95
N ASP A 603 -21.53 58.55 3.96
CA ASP A 603 -22.45 57.41 3.93
C ASP A 603 -21.73 56.04 3.91
N GLN A 604 -20.63 55.95 3.17
CA GLN A 604 -19.91 54.68 2.97
C GLN A 604 -18.90 54.37 4.08
N THR A 605 -18.32 55.39 4.72
CA THR A 605 -17.21 55.18 5.66
C THR A 605 -17.45 55.72 7.05
N GLN A 606 -18.41 56.62 7.23
CA GLN A 606 -18.60 57.35 8.49
C GLN A 606 -17.28 57.96 8.99
N MET A 607 -16.49 58.53 8.08
CA MET A 607 -15.16 59.08 8.34
C MET A 607 -15.11 60.15 9.45
N GLU A 608 -16.24 60.72 9.82
CA GLU A 608 -16.46 61.58 10.99
C GLU A 608 -16.33 60.83 12.33
N SER A 609 -16.55 59.52 12.33
CA SER A 609 -16.48 58.60 13.48
C SER A 609 -15.27 57.66 13.45
N ILE A 610 -14.37 57.84 12.47
CA ILE A 610 -13.11 57.08 12.36
C ILE A 610 -11.96 57.90 12.93
N LEU A 611 -11.31 57.38 13.98
CA LEU A 611 -10.16 58.02 14.61
C LEU A 611 -8.85 57.79 13.86
N LEU A 612 -7.98 58.80 13.92
CA LEU A 612 -6.58 58.72 13.53
C LEU A 612 -5.71 58.74 14.78
N ILE A 613 -4.97 57.66 15.00
CA ILE A 613 -4.26 57.39 16.26
C ILE A 613 -2.76 57.31 16.00
N GLY A 614 -1.96 58.08 16.76
CA GLY A 614 -0.53 58.24 16.47
C GLY A 614 0.31 56.97 16.63
N SER A 615 -0.09 56.05 17.52
CA SER A 615 0.66 54.82 17.81
C SER A 615 -0.25 53.63 18.08
N ASP A 616 0.25 52.44 17.78
CA ASP A 616 -0.43 51.16 18.02
C ASP A 616 -0.73 50.94 19.51
N SER A 617 0.16 51.40 20.39
CA SER A 617 -0.01 51.30 21.84
C SER A 617 -1.14 52.19 22.35
N LEU A 618 -1.23 53.41 21.83
CA LEU A 618 -2.32 54.33 22.15
C LEU A 618 -3.65 53.80 21.59
N ALA A 619 -3.64 53.24 20.38
CA ALA A 619 -4.82 52.66 19.75
C ALA A 619 -5.37 51.48 20.56
N ARG A 620 -4.51 50.56 20.99
CA ARG A 620 -4.88 49.45 21.88
C ARG A 620 -5.47 49.93 23.19
N LYS A 621 -4.89 50.96 23.82
CA LYS A 621 -5.36 51.47 25.11
C LYS A 621 -6.71 52.18 24.98
N LEU A 622 -6.82 53.12 24.05
CA LEU A 622 -8.01 53.95 23.85
C LEU A 622 -9.21 53.10 23.39
N MET A 623 -9.02 52.27 22.36
CA MET A 623 -10.12 51.54 21.71
C MET A 623 -10.57 50.31 22.49
N ALA A 624 -9.70 49.69 23.32
CA ALA A 624 -10.06 48.50 24.10
C ALA A 624 -10.68 48.80 25.48
N GLN A 625 -10.30 49.93 26.11
CA GLN A 625 -10.73 50.27 27.47
C GLN A 625 -11.96 51.17 27.46
N ASN A 626 -11.81 52.39 26.94
CA ASN A 626 -12.83 53.45 26.98
C ASN A 626 -12.88 54.16 25.62
N PRO A 627 -13.49 53.55 24.58
CA PRO A 627 -13.62 54.21 23.29
C PRO A 627 -14.47 55.49 23.44
N PRO A 628 -14.08 56.62 22.81
CA PRO A 628 -14.85 57.86 22.86
C PRO A 628 -16.26 57.69 22.27
N LYS A 629 -17.17 58.57 22.68
CA LYS A 629 -18.52 58.60 22.10
C LYS A 629 -18.43 58.88 20.59
N ASN A 630 -19.28 58.22 19.81
CA ASN A 630 -19.33 58.29 18.34
C ASN A 630 -18.05 57.79 17.65
N VAL A 631 -17.37 56.78 18.22
CA VAL A 631 -16.21 56.13 17.59
C VAL A 631 -16.43 54.62 17.53
N TYR A 632 -16.28 54.04 16.34
CA TYR A 632 -16.36 52.59 16.14
C TYR A 632 -15.06 51.98 15.57
N LYS A 633 -14.25 52.79 14.89
CA LYS A 633 -13.07 52.36 14.14
C LYS A 633 -11.97 53.40 14.22
N GLY A 634 -10.72 52.98 14.04
CA GLY A 634 -9.59 53.88 13.91
C GLY A 634 -8.44 53.26 13.12
N PHE A 635 -7.54 54.12 12.66
CA PHE A 635 -6.33 53.74 11.95
C PHE A 635 -5.09 54.32 12.64
N THR A 636 -4.04 53.50 12.71
CA THR A 636 -2.72 53.98 13.14
C THR A 636 -2.03 54.71 11.99
N LYS A 637 -0.96 55.46 12.31
CA LYS A 637 -0.11 56.10 11.29
C LYS A 637 0.51 55.10 10.29
N ASN A 638 0.66 53.83 10.69
CA ASN A 638 1.18 52.74 9.85
C ASN A 638 0.10 52.06 8.97
N GLY A 639 -1.15 52.54 9.05
CA GLY A 639 -2.27 51.95 8.34
C GLY A 639 -2.83 50.69 8.99
N ASP A 640 -2.50 50.42 10.26
CA ASP A 640 -3.11 49.32 11.01
C ASP A 640 -4.56 49.69 11.37
N GLU A 641 -5.44 48.71 11.30
CA GLU A 641 -6.88 48.90 11.48
C GLU A 641 -7.31 48.42 12.87
N VAL A 642 -8.03 49.27 13.60
CA VAL A 642 -8.43 49.02 14.99
C VAL A 642 -9.93 49.24 15.15
N PHE A 643 -10.62 48.26 15.73
CA PHE A 643 -12.05 48.32 16.04
C PHE A 643 -12.28 48.51 17.54
N ALA A 644 -13.17 49.44 17.89
CA ALA A 644 -13.48 49.78 19.28
C ALA A 644 -14.22 48.64 20.00
N LYS A 645 -14.02 48.52 21.31
CA LYS A 645 -14.82 47.63 22.16
C LYS A 645 -16.18 48.28 22.45
N LEU A 646 -17.21 47.85 21.73
CA LEU A 646 -18.61 48.29 21.92
C LEU A 646 -19.41 47.21 22.64
N ASN A 647 -20.60 47.55 23.19
CA ASN A 647 -21.40 46.66 24.05
C ASN A 647 -21.66 45.24 23.47
N ASN A 648 -21.66 45.08 22.14
CA ASN A 648 -21.83 43.80 21.44
C ASN A 648 -20.66 43.42 20.50
N GLN A 649 -19.53 44.11 20.51
CA GLN A 649 -18.40 43.84 19.60
C GLN A 649 -17.07 43.72 20.34
N VAL A 650 -16.32 42.67 20.00
CA VAL A 650 -14.97 42.43 20.56
C VAL A 650 -13.98 43.36 19.89
N TYR A 651 -13.09 43.95 20.70
CA TYR A 651 -11.92 44.69 20.23
C TYR A 651 -11.09 43.87 19.22
N ARG A 652 -10.69 44.47 18.09
CA ARG A 652 -9.85 43.82 17.04
C ARG A 652 -8.75 44.78 16.57
N PHE A 653 -7.58 44.24 16.26
CA PHE A 653 -6.41 44.97 15.74
C PHE A 653 -5.80 44.18 14.58
N TYR A 654 -5.74 44.77 13.39
CA TYR A 654 -5.18 44.17 12.19
C TYR A 654 -3.93 44.92 11.75
N ALA A 655 -2.79 44.22 11.79
CA ALA A 655 -1.51 44.78 11.37
C ALA A 655 -1.42 44.86 9.84
N ASN A 656 -0.98 46.00 9.32
CA ASN A 656 -0.75 46.17 7.88
C ASN A 656 0.60 45.56 7.47
N HIS A 657 0.57 44.32 6.97
CA HIS A 657 1.77 43.62 6.46
C HIS A 657 2.28 44.16 5.12
N ARG A 658 1.50 45.02 4.46
CA ARG A 658 1.91 45.74 3.25
C ARG A 658 2.42 47.10 3.72
N HIS A 659 3.68 47.18 4.13
CA HIS A 659 4.40 48.43 4.42
C HIS A 659 4.62 49.27 3.15
N GLN A 660 3.55 49.50 2.39
CA GLN A 660 3.54 50.35 1.22
C GLN A 660 3.32 51.78 1.69
N LYS A 661 4.14 52.71 1.17
CA LYS A 661 3.85 54.13 1.26
C LYS A 661 2.52 54.43 0.55
N SER A 662 1.88 55.52 0.95
CA SER A 662 0.67 56.08 0.35
C SER A 662 0.94 56.48 -1.12
N ILE A 663 0.32 55.82 -2.10
CA ILE A 663 0.58 56.03 -3.56
C ILE A 663 -0.56 56.77 -4.25
N ILE A 664 -1.77 56.74 -3.69
CA ILE A 664 -3.01 57.18 -4.36
C ILE A 664 -3.35 58.65 -4.05
N LEU A 665 -3.29 59.09 -2.80
CA LEU A 665 -3.72 60.41 -2.34
C LEU A 665 -2.56 61.43 -2.22
N THR A 666 -1.33 60.96 -2.04
CA THR A 666 -0.12 61.81 -2.06
C THR A 666 0.47 61.88 -3.46
N SER A 667 0.59 63.11 -3.99
CA SER A 667 1.06 63.39 -5.35
C SER A 667 2.60 63.46 -5.49
N THR A 668 3.33 63.24 -4.40
CA THR A 668 4.62 63.90 -4.19
C THR A 668 5.85 63.00 -4.24
N GLU A 669 5.73 61.68 -4.38
CA GLU A 669 6.89 60.82 -4.57
C GLU A 669 6.64 59.84 -5.71
N ILE A 670 7.01 60.22 -6.94
CA ILE A 670 7.18 59.26 -8.04
C ILE A 670 8.23 58.25 -7.56
N ALA A 671 7.77 57.09 -7.07
CA ALA A 671 8.64 55.99 -6.74
C ALA A 671 9.57 55.75 -7.92
N ASN A 672 10.87 55.71 -7.66
CA ASN A 672 11.89 55.69 -8.69
C ASN A 672 11.57 54.57 -9.69
N THR A 673 11.14 54.94 -10.91
CA THR A 673 10.95 53.97 -12.01
C THR A 673 12.20 53.11 -12.16
N ARG A 674 13.37 53.66 -11.81
CA ARG A 674 14.65 52.95 -11.66
C ARG A 674 14.59 51.81 -10.63
N THR A 675 14.18 52.05 -9.38
CA THR A 675 14.14 51.00 -8.35
C THR A 675 13.14 49.89 -8.67
N LEU A 676 12.02 50.21 -9.32
CA LEU A 676 11.04 49.20 -9.77
C LEU A 676 11.57 48.42 -10.98
N ASN A 677 12.21 49.08 -11.94
CA ASN A 677 12.90 48.39 -13.01
C ASN A 677 14.01 47.48 -12.47
N ASP A 678 14.74 47.90 -11.44
CA ASP A 678 15.76 47.08 -10.78
C ASP A 678 15.14 45.87 -10.07
N GLN A 679 13.99 46.01 -9.43
CA GLN A 679 13.26 44.89 -8.81
C GLN A 679 12.69 43.92 -9.84
N ILE A 680 12.12 44.42 -10.94
CA ILE A 680 11.65 43.60 -12.06
C ILE A 680 12.84 42.86 -12.67
N ALA A 681 13.95 43.55 -12.95
CA ALA A 681 15.16 42.92 -13.47
C ALA A 681 15.68 41.83 -12.53
N LYS A 682 15.71 42.07 -11.21
CA LYS A 682 16.06 41.05 -10.21
C LYS A 682 15.11 39.85 -10.24
N ALA A 683 13.80 40.08 -10.27
CA ALA A 683 12.81 39.00 -10.32
C ALA A 683 12.88 38.20 -11.64
N GLU A 684 13.13 38.87 -12.77
CA GLU A 684 13.35 38.23 -14.08
C GLU A 684 14.65 37.42 -14.11
N ASP A 685 15.72 37.95 -13.50
CA ASP A 685 17.00 37.26 -13.35
C ASP A 685 16.86 36.01 -12.46
N GLU A 686 16.17 36.10 -11.32
CA GLU A 686 15.90 34.94 -10.45
C GLU A 686 15.03 33.89 -11.15
N LEU A 687 13.99 34.31 -11.87
CA LEU A 687 13.15 33.41 -12.65
C LEU A 687 13.95 32.72 -13.77
N ARG A 688 14.86 33.44 -14.43
CA ARG A 688 15.77 32.89 -15.45
C ARG A 688 16.77 31.91 -14.82
N ASN A 689 17.34 32.25 -13.66
CA ASN A 689 18.24 31.38 -12.92
C ASN A 689 17.54 30.09 -12.50
N ASN A 690 16.33 30.17 -11.94
CA ASN A 690 15.56 29.01 -11.51
C ASN A 690 15.10 28.14 -12.67
N LYS A 691 14.69 28.72 -13.82
CA LYS A 691 14.41 27.95 -15.05
C LYS A 691 15.66 27.24 -15.59
N THR A 692 16.82 27.89 -15.52
CA THR A 692 18.10 27.30 -15.93
C THR A 692 18.50 26.16 -15.00
N SER A 693 18.33 26.34 -13.68
CA SER A 693 18.55 25.31 -12.66
C SER A 693 17.59 24.13 -12.82
N LEU A 694 16.32 24.38 -13.14
CA LEU A 694 15.34 23.33 -13.43
C LEU A 694 15.76 22.50 -14.65
N THR A 695 16.20 23.16 -15.71
CA THR A 695 16.70 22.47 -16.91
C THR A 695 17.94 21.63 -16.61
N LYS A 696 18.85 22.12 -15.76
CA LYS A 696 20.03 21.35 -15.28
C LYS A 696 19.61 20.15 -14.43
N ALA A 697 18.67 20.33 -13.50
CA ALA A 697 18.14 19.25 -12.66
C ALA A 697 17.45 18.16 -13.51
N GLN A 698 16.66 18.55 -14.51
CA GLN A 698 16.02 17.63 -15.45
C GLN A 698 17.04 16.86 -16.29
N LYS A 699 18.09 17.53 -16.80
CA LYS A 699 19.20 16.85 -17.49
C LYS A 699 19.94 15.87 -16.56
N ASN A 700 20.15 16.24 -15.30
CA ASN A 700 20.77 15.35 -14.31
C ASN A 700 19.90 14.11 -14.05
N ARG A 701 18.59 14.28 -13.88
CA ARG A 701 17.64 13.16 -13.74
C ARG A 701 17.70 12.22 -14.95
N GLN A 702 17.62 12.78 -16.16
CA GLN A 702 17.71 12.00 -17.40
C GLN A 702 19.05 11.27 -17.54
N LYS A 703 20.15 11.91 -17.12
CA LYS A 703 21.47 11.28 -17.11
C LYS A 703 21.53 10.10 -16.15
N ILE A 704 21.05 10.26 -14.91
CA ILE A 704 20.99 9.17 -13.91
C ILE A 704 20.12 8.02 -14.41
N GLU A 705 18.97 8.32 -15.03
CA GLU A 705 18.11 7.30 -15.65
C GLU A 705 18.83 6.56 -16.79
N ALA A 706 19.51 7.28 -17.69
CA ALA A 706 20.27 6.69 -18.78
C ALA A 706 21.42 5.81 -18.27
N ASP A 707 22.20 6.31 -17.30
CA ASP A 707 23.32 5.58 -16.68
C ASP A 707 22.80 4.30 -15.98
N MET A 708 21.67 4.37 -15.28
CA MET A 708 21.02 3.22 -14.67
C MET A 708 20.58 2.19 -15.73
N THR A 709 19.98 2.64 -16.84
CA THR A 709 19.56 1.73 -17.91
C THR A 709 20.73 1.06 -18.61
N ASN A 710 21.81 1.80 -18.87
CA ASN A 710 23.02 1.28 -19.52
C ASN A 710 23.74 0.26 -18.62
N GLU A 711 23.94 0.57 -17.33
CA GLU A 711 24.53 -0.36 -16.36
C GLU A 711 23.64 -1.62 -16.19
N MET A 712 22.31 -1.46 -16.18
CA MET A 712 21.40 -2.60 -16.07
C MET A 712 21.40 -3.46 -17.35
N GLN A 713 21.55 -2.85 -18.53
CA GLN A 713 21.70 -3.58 -19.79
C GLN A 713 23.04 -4.33 -19.84
N GLN A 714 24.16 -3.69 -19.50
CA GLN A 714 25.47 -4.35 -19.43
C GLN A 714 25.45 -5.52 -18.43
N SER A 715 24.93 -5.29 -17.23
CA SER A 715 24.82 -6.35 -16.23
C SER A 715 23.90 -7.48 -16.69
N ASN A 716 22.77 -7.17 -17.36
CA ASN A 716 21.87 -8.18 -17.91
C ASN A 716 22.49 -8.97 -19.07
N GLN A 717 23.30 -8.34 -19.93
CA GLN A 717 24.04 -9.03 -21.00
C GLN A 717 25.08 -9.99 -20.41
N GLU A 718 25.85 -9.55 -19.41
CA GLU A 718 26.77 -10.41 -18.68
C GLU A 718 26.03 -11.59 -18.01
N LEU A 719 24.88 -11.32 -17.36
CA LEU A 719 24.00 -12.34 -16.77
C LEU A 719 23.39 -13.30 -17.80
N GLN A 720 23.18 -12.89 -19.05
CA GLN A 720 22.63 -13.75 -20.11
C GLN A 720 23.64 -14.80 -20.56
N CYS A 721 24.89 -14.40 -20.84
CA CYS A 721 25.96 -15.35 -21.19
C CYS A 721 26.15 -16.42 -20.10
N LEU A 722 25.89 -16.06 -18.85
CA LEU A 722 26.10 -16.93 -17.68
C LEU A 722 24.98 -17.91 -17.38
N LYS A 723 23.77 -17.66 -17.88
CA LYS A 723 22.73 -18.69 -17.83
C LYS A 723 23.11 -19.89 -18.69
N VAL A 724 23.83 -19.66 -19.79
CA VAL A 724 24.38 -20.74 -20.63
C VAL A 724 25.41 -21.54 -19.86
N ASP A 725 26.32 -20.89 -19.13
CA ASP A 725 27.30 -21.58 -18.28
C ASP A 725 26.65 -22.36 -17.12
N ASP A 726 25.59 -21.85 -16.48
CA ASP A 726 24.87 -22.60 -15.44
C ASP A 726 24.10 -23.80 -16.01
N VAL A 727 23.52 -23.66 -17.21
CA VAL A 727 22.92 -24.79 -17.94
C VAL A 727 24.00 -25.83 -18.29
N ARG A 728 25.17 -25.40 -18.79
CA ARG A 728 26.32 -26.27 -19.09
C ARG A 728 26.78 -27.00 -17.83
N ARG A 729 26.97 -26.28 -16.71
CA ARG A 729 27.33 -26.85 -15.40
C ARG A 729 26.31 -27.90 -14.93
N ARG A 730 25.01 -27.62 -15.02
CA ARG A 730 23.95 -28.59 -14.66
C ARG A 730 23.94 -29.80 -15.58
N SER A 731 24.13 -29.60 -16.88
CA SER A 731 24.18 -30.70 -17.86
C SER A 731 25.40 -31.59 -17.65
N LEU A 732 26.56 -31.02 -17.35
CA LEU A 732 27.80 -31.74 -17.08
C LEU A 732 27.71 -32.50 -15.74
N GLN A 733 27.09 -31.90 -14.73
CA GLN A 733 26.77 -32.57 -13.46
C GLN A 733 25.86 -33.78 -13.71
N LYS A 734 24.77 -33.63 -14.46
CA LYS A 734 23.88 -34.74 -14.84
C LYS A 734 24.63 -35.83 -15.63
N ARG A 735 25.56 -35.47 -16.53
CA ARG A 735 26.41 -36.42 -17.27
C ARG A 735 27.30 -37.22 -16.34
N LEU A 736 27.93 -36.58 -15.37
CA LEU A 736 28.76 -37.26 -14.36
C LEU A 736 27.92 -38.18 -13.48
N ASP A 737 26.73 -37.75 -13.09
CA ASP A 737 25.80 -38.56 -12.28
C ASP A 737 25.29 -39.77 -13.09
N ALA A 738 24.98 -39.59 -14.38
CA ALA A 738 24.55 -40.67 -15.28
C ALA A 738 25.68 -41.64 -15.67
N ALA A 739 26.89 -41.13 -15.93
CA ALA A 739 28.07 -41.96 -16.24
C ALA A 739 28.52 -42.81 -15.04
N ARG A 740 28.20 -42.37 -13.81
CA ARG A 740 28.40 -43.15 -12.58
C ARG A 740 27.36 -44.24 -12.37
N PHE A 741 26.27 -44.25 -13.15
CA PHE A 741 25.23 -45.26 -13.13
C PHE A 741 25.50 -46.34 -14.19
N GLU A 742 25.82 -47.57 -13.76
CA GLU A 742 26.10 -48.74 -14.62
C GLU A 742 24.84 -49.31 -15.33
N GLY A 743 24.04 -48.44 -15.96
CA GLY A 743 22.98 -48.83 -16.88
C GLY A 743 23.52 -48.82 -18.31
N GLY A 744 23.39 -49.93 -19.03
CA GLY A 744 23.91 -50.09 -20.40
C GLY A 744 23.54 -48.93 -21.34
N VAL A 745 24.38 -48.72 -22.36
CA VAL A 745 24.31 -47.60 -23.32
C VAL A 745 22.90 -47.39 -23.87
N ASP A 746 22.16 -48.47 -24.12
CA ASP A 746 20.80 -48.41 -24.66
C ASP A 746 19.78 -47.81 -23.67
N GLY A 747 19.94 -48.06 -22.36
CA GLY A 747 19.10 -47.45 -21.32
C GLY A 747 19.37 -45.96 -21.14
N GLN A 748 20.63 -45.53 -21.28
CA GLN A 748 21.00 -44.11 -21.27
C GLN A 748 20.39 -43.37 -22.46
N VAL A 749 20.49 -43.95 -23.66
CA VAL A 749 19.90 -43.40 -24.89
C VAL A 749 18.38 -43.33 -24.77
N MET A 750 17.70 -44.38 -24.29
CA MET A 750 16.24 -44.38 -24.13
C MET A 750 15.75 -43.31 -23.14
N ASN A 751 16.43 -43.14 -22.00
CA ASN A 751 16.08 -42.10 -21.03
C ASN A 751 16.30 -40.69 -21.58
N LEU A 752 17.39 -40.48 -22.33
CA LEU A 752 17.66 -39.22 -23.02
C LEU A 752 16.64 -38.93 -24.13
N ILE A 753 16.26 -39.94 -24.93
CA ILE A 753 15.22 -39.81 -25.97
C ILE A 753 13.86 -39.50 -25.32
N SER A 754 13.48 -40.19 -24.24
CA SER A 754 12.23 -39.90 -23.53
C SER A 754 12.22 -38.49 -22.94
N SER A 755 13.36 -38.01 -22.40
CA SER A 755 13.49 -36.64 -21.90
C SER A 755 13.41 -35.63 -23.05
N LEU A 756 14.10 -35.90 -24.17
CA LEU A 756 14.04 -35.10 -25.39
C LEU A 756 12.60 -34.98 -25.91
N ASP A 757 11.85 -36.07 -25.95
CA ASP A 757 10.44 -36.06 -26.38
C ASP A 757 9.53 -35.31 -25.40
N GLN A 758 9.87 -35.29 -24.11
CA GLN A 758 9.19 -34.44 -23.14
C GLN A 758 9.50 -32.96 -23.38
N TYR A 759 10.78 -32.60 -23.54
CA TYR A 759 11.18 -31.22 -23.83
C TYR A 759 10.66 -30.73 -25.17
N ARG A 760 10.59 -31.60 -26.19
CA ARG A 760 9.97 -31.30 -27.49
C ARG A 760 8.47 -31.03 -27.35
N ARG A 761 7.76 -31.80 -26.51
CA ARG A 761 6.34 -31.55 -26.21
C ARG A 761 6.13 -30.23 -25.46
N GLU A 762 6.94 -29.95 -24.44
CA GLU A 762 6.89 -28.69 -23.70
C GLU A 762 7.22 -27.48 -24.60
N LYS A 763 8.20 -27.64 -25.51
CA LYS A 763 8.50 -26.65 -26.55
C LYS A 763 7.31 -26.43 -27.47
N GLU A 764 6.66 -27.49 -27.95
CA GLU A 764 5.47 -27.38 -28.81
C GLU A 764 4.32 -26.65 -28.10
N GLU A 765 4.07 -26.95 -26.81
CA GLU A 765 3.08 -26.25 -25.99
C GLU A 765 3.42 -24.75 -25.83
N LEU A 766 4.69 -24.42 -25.60
CA LEU A 766 5.13 -23.04 -25.52
C LEU A 766 5.02 -22.31 -26.86
N ILE A 767 5.38 -22.93 -27.98
CA ILE A 767 5.21 -22.37 -29.33
C ILE A 767 3.71 -22.10 -29.61
N GLN A 768 2.82 -23.02 -29.20
CA GLN A 768 1.38 -22.81 -29.32
C GLN A 768 0.93 -21.61 -28.46
N SER A 769 1.41 -21.50 -27.23
CA SER A 769 1.10 -20.36 -26.34
C SER A 769 1.66 -19.04 -26.88
N GLU A 770 2.87 -19.06 -27.46
CA GLU A 770 3.50 -17.91 -28.09
C GLU A 770 2.70 -17.46 -29.31
N LYS A 771 2.26 -18.40 -30.16
CA LYS A 771 1.41 -18.10 -31.32
C LYS A 771 0.09 -17.46 -30.91
N ILE A 772 -0.52 -17.93 -29.82
CA ILE A 772 -1.75 -17.33 -29.26
C ILE A 772 -1.46 -15.91 -28.76
N LEU A 773 -0.39 -15.69 -28.00
CA LEU A 773 -0.03 -14.36 -27.50
C LEU A 773 0.42 -13.41 -28.62
N GLN A 774 1.09 -13.89 -29.67
CA GLN A 774 1.44 -13.11 -30.86
C GLN A 774 0.17 -12.68 -31.62
N GLN A 775 -0.83 -13.56 -31.73
CA GLN A 775 -2.15 -13.21 -32.26
C GLN A 775 -2.87 -12.17 -31.40
N GLN A 776 -2.77 -12.29 -30.06
CA GLN A 776 -3.32 -11.28 -29.15
C GLN A 776 -2.56 -9.95 -29.24
N LEU A 777 -1.24 -9.97 -29.39
CA LEU A 777 -0.39 -8.79 -29.54
C LEU A 777 -0.69 -8.07 -30.85
N THR A 778 -0.80 -8.80 -31.96
CA THR A 778 -1.17 -8.23 -33.26
C THR A 778 -2.58 -7.61 -33.21
N LYS A 779 -3.55 -8.31 -32.59
CA LYS A 779 -4.89 -7.76 -32.35
C LYS A 779 -4.86 -6.52 -31.44
N SER A 780 -4.08 -6.53 -30.37
CA SER A 780 -3.95 -5.40 -29.44
C SER A 780 -3.25 -4.20 -30.07
N ARG A 781 -2.22 -4.44 -30.91
CA ARG A 781 -1.55 -3.40 -31.72
C ARG A 781 -2.48 -2.81 -32.78
N GLN A 782 -3.28 -3.63 -33.46
CA GLN A 782 -4.31 -3.17 -34.39
C GLN A 782 -5.34 -2.32 -33.66
N LEU A 783 -5.87 -2.81 -32.53
CA LEU A 783 -6.80 -2.04 -31.70
C LEU A 783 -6.18 -0.72 -31.22
N LEU A 784 -4.94 -0.71 -30.75
CA LEU A 784 -4.27 0.52 -30.34
C LEU A 784 -4.12 1.50 -31.51
N HIS A 785 -3.72 1.00 -32.68
CA HIS A 785 -3.61 1.78 -33.90
C HIS A 785 -4.97 2.35 -34.34
N ASP A 786 -6.03 1.54 -34.33
CA ASP A 786 -7.40 1.96 -34.64
C ASP A 786 -7.85 3.05 -33.67
N THR A 787 -7.57 2.92 -32.37
CA THR A 787 -7.88 3.97 -31.37
C THR A 787 -7.08 5.24 -31.62
N GLU A 788 -5.81 5.13 -32.01
CA GLU A 788 -4.97 6.28 -32.34
C GLU A 788 -5.45 7.00 -33.60
N MET A 789 -5.84 6.24 -34.63
CA MET A 789 -6.42 6.75 -35.87
C MET A 789 -7.77 7.44 -35.61
N MET A 790 -8.65 6.80 -34.85
CA MET A 790 -9.93 7.39 -34.43
C MET A 790 -9.70 8.67 -33.61
N ARG A 791 -8.70 8.69 -32.72
CA ARG A 791 -8.37 9.89 -31.95
C ARG A 791 -7.83 11.00 -32.84
N ALA A 792 -6.99 10.69 -33.81
CA ALA A 792 -6.47 11.67 -34.78
C ALA A 792 -7.59 12.24 -35.67
N GLU A 793 -8.50 11.38 -36.15
CA GLU A 793 -9.67 11.80 -36.92
C GLU A 793 -10.58 12.72 -36.09
N LYS A 794 -10.87 12.34 -34.83
CA LYS A 794 -11.69 13.16 -33.93
C LYS A 794 -11.00 14.49 -33.56
N ALA A 795 -9.68 14.49 -33.39
CA ALA A 795 -8.90 15.72 -33.18
C ALA A 795 -8.98 16.66 -34.39
N ARG A 796 -8.84 16.13 -35.62
CA ARG A 796 -9.03 16.90 -36.86
C ARG A 796 -10.45 17.47 -36.97
N LYS A 797 -11.47 16.65 -36.68
CA LYS A 797 -12.86 17.12 -36.64
C LYS A 797 -13.08 18.21 -35.60
N ILE A 798 -12.39 18.18 -34.46
CA ILE A 798 -12.45 19.26 -33.47
C ILE A 798 -11.82 20.53 -34.05
N GLU A 799 -10.63 20.46 -34.65
CA GLU A 799 -9.99 21.62 -35.28
C GLU A 799 -10.85 22.21 -36.42
N GLU A 800 -11.44 21.37 -37.28
CA GLU A 800 -12.36 21.77 -38.34
C GLU A 800 -13.59 22.47 -37.78
N ASN A 801 -14.27 21.86 -36.79
CA ASN A 801 -15.45 22.45 -36.16
C ASN A 801 -15.11 23.71 -35.33
N GLU A 802 -13.93 23.81 -34.71
CA GLU A 802 -13.47 25.02 -34.03
C GLU A 802 -13.22 26.15 -35.03
N SER A 803 -12.71 25.83 -36.22
CA SER A 803 -12.53 26.81 -37.31
C SER A 803 -13.88 27.28 -37.88
N GLU A 804 -14.85 26.38 -38.05
CA GLU A 804 -16.22 26.72 -38.45
C GLU A 804 -16.94 27.51 -37.37
N LEU A 805 -16.75 27.15 -36.09
CA LEU A 805 -17.31 27.89 -34.96
C LEU A 805 -16.80 29.32 -34.95
N LYS A 806 -15.49 29.55 -35.15
CA LYS A 806 -14.92 30.90 -35.25
C LYS A 806 -15.51 31.70 -36.42
N LYS A 807 -15.72 31.07 -37.58
CA LYS A 807 -16.39 31.72 -38.72
C LYS A 807 -17.83 32.09 -38.38
N LYS A 808 -18.58 31.17 -37.76
CA LYS A 808 -19.98 31.40 -37.36
C LYS A 808 -20.09 32.40 -36.22
N GLU A 809 -19.11 32.47 -35.32
CA GLU A 809 -19.02 33.51 -34.29
C GLU A 809 -18.75 34.89 -34.90
N ALA A 810 -17.88 34.98 -35.91
CA ALA A 810 -17.70 36.22 -36.67
C ALA A 810 -18.98 36.61 -37.44
N ASP A 811 -19.62 35.68 -38.14
CA ASP A 811 -20.91 35.92 -38.83
C ASP A 811 -22.00 36.36 -37.83
N LEU A 812 -22.02 35.75 -36.64
CA LEU A 812 -22.96 36.08 -35.58
C LEU A 812 -22.63 37.44 -34.96
N GLU A 813 -21.35 37.79 -34.77
CA GLU A 813 -20.96 39.13 -34.30
C GLU A 813 -21.34 40.21 -35.32
N GLU A 814 -21.16 39.94 -36.61
CA GLU A 814 -21.58 40.84 -37.69
C GLU A 814 -23.10 41.00 -37.73
N CYS A 815 -23.85 39.89 -37.77
CA CYS A 815 -25.32 39.91 -37.71
C CYS A 815 -25.84 40.49 -36.41
N ASN A 816 -25.21 40.19 -35.26
CA ASN A 816 -25.58 40.78 -33.97
C ASN A 816 -25.27 42.27 -33.97
N SER A 817 -24.22 42.74 -34.64
CA SER A 817 -23.98 44.18 -34.80
C SER A 817 -25.05 44.84 -35.67
N GLU A 818 -25.56 44.16 -36.71
CA GLU A 818 -26.66 44.66 -37.55
C GLU A 818 -27.99 44.64 -36.80
N VAL A 819 -28.30 43.53 -36.12
CA VAL A 819 -29.48 43.36 -35.27
C VAL A 819 -29.43 44.31 -34.08
N ASP A 820 -28.27 44.53 -33.46
CA ASP A 820 -28.08 45.52 -32.39
C ASP A 820 -28.29 46.93 -32.96
N LYS A 821 -27.78 47.27 -34.15
CA LYS A 821 -28.09 48.57 -34.79
C LYS A 821 -29.57 48.72 -35.10
N MET A 822 -30.23 47.65 -35.55
CA MET A 822 -31.66 47.64 -35.88
C MET A 822 -32.54 47.63 -34.63
N ASN A 823 -32.19 46.88 -33.58
CA ASN A 823 -32.83 46.84 -32.27
C ASN A 823 -32.57 48.13 -31.51
N ASP A 824 -31.38 48.73 -31.62
CA ASP A 824 -31.12 50.07 -31.10
C ASP A 824 -32.07 51.02 -31.80
N CYS A 825 -32.20 50.95 -33.13
CA CYS A 825 -33.12 51.82 -33.87
C CYS A 825 -34.61 51.54 -33.57
N GLU A 826 -35.03 50.28 -33.51
CA GLU A 826 -36.41 49.87 -33.32
C GLU A 826 -36.81 49.91 -31.85
N ASN A 827 -35.99 49.47 -30.88
CA ASN A 827 -36.23 49.81 -29.48
C ASN A 827 -36.21 51.32 -29.30
N GLU A 828 -35.33 52.08 -29.95
CA GLU A 828 -35.44 53.53 -29.91
C GLU A 828 -36.82 53.99 -30.42
N HIS A 829 -37.28 53.53 -31.57
CA HIS A 829 -38.56 54.00 -32.15
C HIS A 829 -39.80 53.45 -31.44
N GLN A 830 -39.83 52.17 -31.09
CA GLN A 830 -40.92 51.48 -30.39
C GLN A 830 -40.96 51.83 -28.91
N GLN A 831 -39.82 52.02 -28.24
CA GLN A 831 -39.85 52.64 -26.91
C GLN A 831 -40.28 54.09 -27.01
N LYS A 832 -39.85 54.84 -28.02
CA LYS A 832 -40.38 56.20 -28.23
C LYS A 832 -41.88 56.17 -28.55
N LEU A 833 -42.45 55.11 -29.11
CA LEU A 833 -43.89 55.02 -29.36
C LEU A 833 -44.66 54.46 -28.15
N SER A 834 -44.30 53.30 -27.61
CA SER A 834 -44.99 52.67 -26.49
C SER A 834 -44.80 53.41 -25.18
N LYS A 835 -43.58 53.89 -24.87
CA LYS A 835 -43.35 54.81 -23.73
C LYS A 835 -43.95 56.18 -23.98
N LEU A 836 -44.57 56.40 -25.11
CA LEU A 836 -45.44 57.54 -25.25
C LEU A 836 -46.89 57.12 -25.13
N GLU A 837 -47.36 56.07 -25.79
CA GLU A 837 -48.75 55.64 -25.73
C GLU A 837 -49.20 55.11 -24.36
N THR A 838 -48.45 54.18 -23.77
CA THR A 838 -48.77 53.62 -22.43
C THR A 838 -48.55 54.68 -21.39
N HIS A 839 -47.50 55.46 -21.56
CA HIS A 839 -47.25 56.63 -20.75
C HIS A 839 -48.45 57.57 -20.76
N ILE A 840 -49.00 57.92 -21.90
CA ILE A 840 -50.19 58.77 -21.96
C ILE A 840 -51.39 58.19 -21.18
N ASN A 841 -51.56 56.86 -21.12
CA ASN A 841 -52.72 56.25 -20.47
C ASN A 841 -52.49 55.86 -19.01
N ASP A 842 -51.36 55.22 -18.72
CA ASP A 842 -50.95 54.75 -17.40
C ASP A 842 -50.77 55.94 -16.48
N LEU A 843 -50.14 56.99 -16.99
CA LEU A 843 -49.96 58.20 -16.22
C LEU A 843 -51.29 58.85 -15.83
N LYS A 844 -52.33 58.75 -16.68
CA LYS A 844 -53.68 59.23 -16.31
C LYS A 844 -54.32 58.39 -15.22
N GLN A 845 -54.12 57.07 -15.23
CA GLN A 845 -54.80 56.16 -14.30
C GLN A 845 -54.04 55.99 -12.97
N GLU A 846 -52.72 55.91 -13.02
CA GLU A 846 -51.86 55.65 -11.87
C GLU A 846 -51.76 56.86 -10.96
N VAL A 847 -51.76 58.09 -11.51
CA VAL A 847 -51.86 59.32 -10.73
C VAL A 847 -53.11 59.30 -9.83
N LYS A 848 -54.20 58.71 -10.30
CA LYS A 848 -55.45 58.60 -9.54
C LYS A 848 -55.37 57.52 -8.45
N ILE A 849 -54.88 56.32 -8.78
CA ILE A 849 -54.87 55.15 -7.89
C ILE A 849 -53.83 55.28 -6.77
N LEU A 850 -52.64 55.79 -7.10
CA LEU A 850 -51.53 55.85 -6.15
C LEU A 850 -51.78 56.89 -5.06
N ASN A 851 -52.56 57.93 -5.34
CA ASN A 851 -52.97 58.93 -4.36
C ASN A 851 -53.85 58.30 -3.25
N GLU A 852 -54.71 57.35 -3.62
CA GLU A 852 -55.60 56.65 -2.69
C GLU A 852 -54.88 55.54 -1.90
N LYS A 853 -53.88 54.87 -2.49
CA LYS A 853 -53.11 53.79 -1.83
C LYS A 853 -52.12 54.32 -0.80
N LEU A 854 -51.43 55.41 -1.11
CA LEU A 854 -50.40 56.01 -0.25
C LEU A 854 -50.97 56.45 1.11
N THR A 855 -52.22 56.93 1.12
CA THR A 855 -52.89 57.43 2.34
C THR A 855 -53.30 56.31 3.30
N LYS A 856 -53.51 55.08 2.81
CA LYS A 856 -53.80 53.90 3.64
C LYS A 856 -52.54 53.30 4.26
N MET A 857 -51.50 53.04 3.46
CA MET A 857 -50.26 52.38 3.91
C MET A 857 -49.51 53.15 5.00
N LYS A 858 -49.57 54.49 4.97
CA LYS A 858 -48.95 55.35 6.01
C LYS A 858 -49.61 55.25 7.38
N LYS A 859 -50.88 54.80 7.47
CA LYS A 859 -51.58 54.65 8.76
C LYS A 859 -51.24 53.32 9.45
N GLU A 860 -50.96 52.26 8.69
CA GLU A 860 -50.76 50.90 9.21
C GLU A 860 -49.35 50.66 9.77
N VAL A 861 -48.35 51.44 9.36
CA VAL A 861 -46.93 51.27 9.75
C VAL A 861 -46.54 52.08 11.00
N ASN A 862 -47.40 53.00 11.46
CA ASN A 862 -47.12 53.91 12.56
C ASN A 862 -47.45 53.36 13.98
N GLU A 863 -48.00 52.14 14.11
CA GLU A 863 -48.48 51.60 15.40
C GLU A 863 -47.54 50.56 16.08
N SER A 864 -46.41 50.15 15.47
CA SER A 864 -45.67 48.98 15.99
C SER A 864 -44.13 48.97 15.98
N ASP A 865 -43.38 49.90 15.36
CA ASP A 865 -41.91 49.82 15.38
C ASP A 865 -41.21 51.19 15.18
N THR A 866 -40.22 51.47 16.03
CA THR A 866 -39.41 52.70 16.09
C THR A 866 -38.17 52.61 15.20
N ASP A 867 -38.33 52.53 13.89
CA ASP A 867 -37.23 52.73 12.94
C ASP A 867 -37.60 53.73 11.86
N ILE A 868 -36.67 54.66 11.66
CA ILE A 868 -36.71 55.83 10.78
C ILE A 868 -36.95 55.38 9.32
N PRO A 869 -37.70 56.15 8.49
CA PRO A 869 -38.04 55.73 7.13
C PRO A 869 -36.78 55.42 6.32
N LEU A 870 -36.58 54.15 5.93
CA LEU A 870 -35.53 53.78 4.97
C LEU A 870 -35.71 54.63 3.71
N ASP A 871 -34.61 55.21 3.21
CA ASP A 871 -34.62 55.91 1.93
C ASP A 871 -35.22 54.99 0.87
N PHE A 872 -36.36 55.41 0.30
CA PHE A 872 -37.06 54.68 -0.73
C PHE A 872 -36.19 54.41 -1.98
N ALA A 873 -35.02 55.05 -2.11
CA ALA A 873 -34.04 54.74 -3.14
C ALA A 873 -33.12 53.53 -2.85
N SER A 874 -32.95 53.07 -1.60
CA SER A 874 -31.94 52.07 -1.19
C SER A 874 -32.46 50.63 -1.02
N LEU A 875 -33.76 50.43 -1.11
CA LEU A 875 -34.41 49.11 -0.97
C LEU A 875 -34.29 48.28 -2.29
N PRO A 876 -34.07 46.94 -2.25
CA PRO A 876 -34.04 46.04 -3.42
C PRO A 876 -35.41 45.85 -4.07
N ASP A 877 -35.48 45.32 -5.30
CA ASP A 877 -36.77 45.09 -5.97
C ASP A 877 -37.67 44.12 -5.18
N THR A 878 -38.98 44.39 -5.15
CA THR A 878 -39.91 43.67 -4.27
C THR A 878 -40.01 42.19 -4.62
N ALA A 879 -40.01 41.87 -5.92
CA ALA A 879 -40.02 40.48 -6.39
C ALA A 879 -38.69 39.76 -6.07
N GLU A 880 -37.56 40.45 -6.24
CA GLU A 880 -36.24 39.90 -5.95
C GLU A 880 -36.04 39.60 -4.46
N ALA A 881 -36.47 40.50 -3.58
CA ALA A 881 -36.34 40.35 -2.13
C ALA A 881 -37.23 39.21 -1.59
N GLU A 882 -38.48 39.09 -2.05
CA GLU A 882 -39.38 38.02 -1.63
C GLU A 882 -38.89 36.63 -2.11
N GLU A 883 -38.42 36.55 -3.36
CA GLU A 883 -37.91 35.31 -3.91
C GLU A 883 -36.62 34.87 -3.20
N GLN A 884 -35.71 35.81 -2.93
CA GLN A 884 -34.51 35.54 -2.15
C GLN A 884 -34.85 35.07 -0.73
N CYS A 885 -35.87 35.65 -0.08
CA CYS A 885 -36.30 35.25 1.26
C CYS A 885 -36.80 33.81 1.26
N LYS A 886 -37.73 33.47 0.37
CA LYS A 886 -38.24 32.10 0.22
C LYS A 886 -37.13 31.10 -0.12
N LYS A 887 -36.16 31.49 -0.97
CA LYS A 887 -35.00 30.64 -1.31
C LYS A 887 -34.08 30.42 -0.10
N LEU A 888 -33.78 31.46 0.67
CA LEU A 888 -32.93 31.39 1.86
C LEU A 888 -33.60 30.59 2.98
N GLU A 889 -34.89 30.81 3.26
CA GLU A 889 -35.64 30.03 4.26
C GLU A 889 -35.63 28.53 3.93
N ARG A 890 -35.94 28.17 2.67
CA ARG A 890 -35.89 26.77 2.22
C ARG A 890 -34.50 26.16 2.36
N ARG A 891 -33.44 26.93 2.05
CA ARG A 891 -32.05 26.47 2.17
C ARG A 891 -31.63 26.27 3.63
N ILE A 892 -32.08 27.14 4.54
CA ILE A 892 -31.80 27.03 5.97
C ILE A 892 -32.52 25.81 6.56
N CYS A 893 -33.84 25.67 6.33
CA CYS A 893 -34.61 24.52 6.82
C CYS A 893 -34.03 23.19 6.31
N ALA A 894 -33.80 23.07 4.99
CA ALA A 894 -33.24 21.85 4.42
C ALA A 894 -31.82 21.52 4.94
N ALA A 895 -31.01 22.55 5.22
CA ALA A 895 -29.67 22.35 5.77
C ALA A 895 -29.69 22.03 7.27
N GLN A 896 -30.60 22.61 8.06
CA GLN A 896 -30.75 22.34 9.49
C GLN A 896 -31.29 20.92 9.75
N GLU A 897 -32.30 20.49 9.00
CA GLU A 897 -32.82 19.11 9.05
C GLU A 897 -31.74 18.06 8.76
N SER A 898 -30.75 18.41 7.93
CA SER A 898 -29.63 17.52 7.60
C SER A 898 -28.54 17.45 8.69
N LEU A 899 -28.56 18.30 9.72
CA LEU A 899 -27.43 18.51 10.65
C LEU A 899 -27.71 18.22 12.13
N GLU A 900 -28.95 17.90 12.50
CA GLU A 900 -29.32 17.57 13.87
C GLU A 900 -28.42 16.47 14.47
N GLY A 901 -27.69 16.82 15.53
CA GLY A 901 -26.88 15.90 16.34
C GLY A 901 -25.35 15.98 16.19
N THR A 902 -24.81 16.84 15.32
CA THR A 902 -23.36 16.85 15.03
C THR A 902 -22.63 17.99 15.75
N VAL A 903 -21.94 17.70 16.86
CA VAL A 903 -21.05 18.65 17.55
C VAL A 903 -19.71 18.70 16.82
N ILE A 904 -19.44 19.79 16.09
CA ILE A 904 -18.22 19.97 15.30
C ILE A 904 -17.23 20.82 16.10
N SER A 905 -16.32 20.18 16.83
CA SER A 905 -15.20 20.87 17.50
C SER A 905 -13.87 20.69 16.75
N GLU A 906 -13.03 21.71 16.78
CA GLU A 906 -11.69 21.68 16.15
C GLU A 906 -10.75 20.68 16.85
N GLU A 907 -10.96 20.48 18.15
CA GLU A 907 -10.29 19.45 18.96
C GLU A 907 -10.67 18.03 18.51
N ALA A 908 -11.94 17.78 18.19
CA ALA A 908 -12.37 16.48 17.69
C ALA A 908 -11.73 16.14 16.32
N LEU A 909 -11.57 17.13 15.44
CA LEU A 909 -10.90 16.91 14.15
C LEU A 909 -9.40 16.59 14.32
N SER A 910 -8.70 17.32 15.21
CA SER A 910 -7.27 17.14 15.43
C SER A 910 -6.93 15.82 16.16
N THR A 911 -7.74 15.44 17.15
CA THR A 911 -7.62 14.15 17.84
C THR A 911 -7.80 12.98 16.86
N LEU A 912 -8.80 13.07 15.98
CA LEU A 912 -9.07 12.06 14.97
C LEU A 912 -7.95 11.89 13.94
N GLN A 913 -7.33 13.01 13.52
CA GLN A 913 -6.16 12.99 12.62
C GLN A 913 -4.94 12.32 13.28
N ASN A 914 -4.66 12.65 14.54
CA ASN A 914 -3.57 12.04 15.30
C ASN A 914 -3.78 10.51 15.48
N ASP A 915 -5.02 10.09 15.73
CA ASP A 915 -5.36 8.67 15.84
C ASP A 915 -5.19 7.92 14.52
N TYR A 916 -5.58 8.54 13.41
CA TYR A 916 -5.34 8.00 12.07
C TYR A 916 -3.84 7.77 11.80
N GLU A 917 -2.99 8.75 12.09
CA GLU A 917 -1.53 8.62 11.90
C GLU A 917 -0.93 7.50 12.75
N ARG A 918 -1.34 7.39 14.02
CA ARG A 918 -0.91 6.30 14.91
C ARG A 918 -1.32 4.93 14.38
N LEU A 919 -2.54 4.82 13.85
CA LEU A 919 -3.07 3.59 13.31
C LEU A 919 -2.38 3.22 11.99
N GLN A 920 -2.08 4.20 11.13
CA GLN A 920 -1.35 4.02 9.88
C GLN A 920 0.07 3.50 10.12
N LYS A 921 0.78 4.04 11.12
CA LYS A 921 2.10 3.51 11.55
C LYS A 921 2.01 2.05 12.01
N LYS A 922 0.99 1.69 12.78
CA LYS A 922 0.75 0.28 13.20
C LYS A 922 0.46 -0.63 12.02
N TYR A 923 -0.37 -0.19 11.07
CA TYR A 923 -0.67 -0.93 9.84
C TYR A 923 0.60 -1.23 9.03
N ASN A 924 1.43 -0.22 8.78
CA ASN A 924 2.66 -0.38 7.99
C ASN A 924 3.64 -1.36 8.66
N ASN A 925 3.80 -1.28 9.98
CA ASN A 925 4.63 -2.22 10.73
C ASN A 925 4.08 -3.66 10.69
N ALA A 926 2.76 -3.83 10.87
CA ALA A 926 2.12 -5.14 10.78
C ALA A 926 2.25 -5.75 9.37
N LYS A 927 2.04 -4.93 8.33
CA LYS A 927 2.20 -5.33 6.93
C LYS A 927 3.61 -5.85 6.63
N ARG A 928 4.64 -5.15 7.11
CA ARG A 928 6.03 -5.58 6.94
C ARG A 928 6.28 -6.95 7.58
N VAL A 929 5.82 -7.17 8.81
CA VAL A 929 6.02 -8.43 9.55
C VAL A 929 5.26 -9.58 8.87
N VAL A 930 4.00 -9.37 8.46
CA VAL A 930 3.20 -10.42 7.79
C VAL A 930 3.84 -10.83 6.46
N LEU A 931 4.31 -9.87 5.65
CA LEU A 931 5.00 -10.15 4.38
C LEU A 931 6.29 -10.97 4.61
N GLU A 932 7.07 -10.61 5.63
CA GLU A 932 8.30 -11.33 5.95
C GLU A 932 8.01 -12.77 6.45
N LEU A 933 6.97 -12.95 7.26
CA LEU A 933 6.53 -14.28 7.72
C LEU A 933 6.08 -15.15 6.53
N LYS A 934 5.26 -14.62 5.62
CA LYS A 934 4.82 -15.34 4.41
C LYS A 934 6.00 -15.75 3.53
N ASN A 935 6.95 -14.86 3.30
CA ASN A 935 8.15 -15.17 2.51
C ASN A 935 9.00 -16.27 3.17
N ARG A 936 9.19 -16.23 4.49
CA ARG A 936 9.94 -17.27 5.23
C ARG A 936 9.22 -18.62 5.22
N LEU A 937 7.90 -18.63 5.35
CA LEU A 937 7.09 -19.85 5.29
C LEU A 937 7.14 -20.47 3.89
N ARG A 938 7.05 -19.66 2.83
CA ARG A 938 7.19 -20.13 1.44
C ARG A 938 8.53 -20.83 1.22
N LEU A 939 9.63 -20.20 1.61
CA LEU A 939 10.99 -20.79 1.50
C LEU A 939 11.12 -22.10 2.31
N ARG A 940 10.49 -22.19 3.49
CA ARG A 940 10.48 -23.42 4.29
C ARG A 940 9.70 -24.54 3.61
N ASN A 941 8.55 -24.25 3.01
CA ASN A 941 7.74 -25.25 2.28
C ASN A 941 8.44 -25.74 1.00
N GLU A 942 9.11 -24.84 0.28
CA GLU A 942 9.97 -25.21 -0.87
C GLU A 942 11.09 -26.18 -0.41
N LYS A 943 11.81 -25.82 0.66
CA LYS A 943 12.89 -26.66 1.21
C LYS A 943 12.40 -27.96 1.85
N PHE A 944 11.22 -27.98 2.43
CA PHE A 944 10.61 -29.20 2.96
C PHE A 944 10.42 -30.26 1.87
N THR A 945 10.00 -29.83 0.68
CA THR A 945 9.79 -30.73 -0.46
C THR A 945 11.12 -31.33 -0.92
N GLU A 946 12.17 -30.52 -0.99
CA GLU A 946 13.53 -30.97 -1.31
C GLU A 946 14.05 -31.98 -0.27
N VAL A 947 13.95 -31.64 1.02
CA VAL A 947 14.39 -32.53 2.12
C VAL A 947 13.61 -33.84 2.12
N ARG A 948 12.28 -33.79 1.93
CA ARG A 948 11.42 -34.97 1.85
C ARG A 948 11.83 -35.89 0.70
N ASN A 949 12.06 -35.34 -0.49
CA ASN A 949 12.43 -36.13 -1.66
C ASN A 949 13.83 -36.75 -1.49
N VAL A 950 14.82 -35.98 -1.02
CA VAL A 950 16.17 -36.50 -0.73
C VAL A 950 16.13 -37.60 0.34
N THR A 951 15.30 -37.45 1.37
CA THR A 951 15.16 -38.46 2.43
C THR A 951 14.46 -39.72 1.90
N ALA A 952 13.51 -39.58 0.97
CA ALA A 952 12.83 -40.69 0.30
C ALA A 952 13.76 -41.45 -0.67
N GLU A 953 14.56 -40.73 -1.45
CA GLU A 953 15.62 -41.30 -2.31
C GLU A 953 16.63 -42.08 -1.47
N ARG A 954 17.13 -41.46 -0.40
CA ARG A 954 18.04 -42.12 0.55
C ARG A 954 17.40 -43.36 1.17
N LEU A 955 16.13 -43.30 1.60
CA LEU A 955 15.44 -44.48 2.13
C LEU A 955 15.39 -45.62 1.10
N SER A 956 15.14 -45.29 -0.17
CA SER A 956 15.04 -46.27 -1.25
C SER A 956 16.39 -46.92 -1.56
N GLU A 957 17.46 -46.13 -1.61
CA GLU A 957 18.85 -46.59 -1.76
C GLU A 957 19.24 -47.54 -0.62
N LEU A 958 19.01 -47.11 0.63
CA LEU A 958 19.32 -47.91 1.82
C LEU A 958 18.53 -49.21 1.85
N TYR A 959 17.28 -49.19 1.40
CA TYR A 959 16.45 -50.39 1.31
C TYR A 959 16.98 -51.37 0.27
N SER A 960 17.35 -50.89 -0.93
CA SER A 960 17.97 -51.72 -1.97
C SER A 960 19.28 -52.33 -1.49
N ASP A 961 20.14 -51.54 -0.84
CA ASP A 961 21.41 -52.02 -0.28
C ASP A 961 21.18 -53.14 0.75
N LEU A 962 20.22 -52.97 1.66
CA LEU A 962 19.91 -53.96 2.68
C LEU A 962 19.35 -55.26 2.08
N MET A 963 18.52 -55.16 1.03
CA MET A 963 17.99 -56.32 0.33
C MET A 963 19.07 -57.08 -0.45
N SER A 964 20.05 -56.35 -1.00
CA SER A 964 21.17 -56.92 -1.76
C SER A 964 22.06 -57.85 -0.92
N ILE A 965 22.09 -57.68 0.42
CA ILE A 965 22.87 -58.52 1.33
C ILE A 965 22.52 -60.02 1.19
N ARG A 966 21.27 -60.34 0.83
CA ARG A 966 20.82 -61.71 0.56
C ARG A 966 20.67 -62.05 -0.92
N ASN A 967 21.23 -61.22 -1.81
CA ASN A 967 21.00 -61.30 -3.26
C ASN A 967 19.51 -61.19 -3.63
N PHE A 968 18.70 -60.47 -2.85
CA PHE A 968 17.34 -60.10 -3.22
C PHE A 968 17.37 -58.73 -3.89
N LYS A 969 16.53 -58.53 -4.91
CA LYS A 969 16.30 -57.19 -5.45
C LYS A 969 15.12 -56.59 -4.72
N GLY A 970 15.30 -55.44 -4.10
CA GLY A 970 14.22 -54.70 -3.46
C GLY A 970 14.24 -53.25 -3.87
N SER A 971 13.08 -52.67 -4.15
CA SER A 971 12.94 -51.24 -4.44
C SER A 971 11.70 -50.68 -3.74
N LEU A 972 11.75 -49.40 -3.42
CA LEU A 972 10.64 -48.68 -2.80
C LEU A 972 10.09 -47.66 -3.80
N ILE A 973 8.79 -47.74 -4.08
CA ILE A 973 8.08 -46.73 -4.86
C ILE A 973 7.36 -45.82 -3.86
N ILE A 974 7.93 -44.65 -3.61
CA ILE A 974 7.40 -43.67 -2.65
C ILE A 974 6.56 -42.64 -3.41
N ASN A 975 5.24 -42.78 -3.35
CA ASN A 975 4.31 -41.84 -3.96
C ASN A 975 3.82 -40.81 -2.93
N HIS A 976 4.42 -39.61 -2.96
CA HIS A 976 4.03 -38.51 -2.07
C HIS A 976 2.63 -37.94 -2.33
N GLY A 977 2.09 -38.10 -3.54
CA GLY A 977 0.75 -37.63 -3.92
C GLY A 977 -0.35 -38.50 -3.33
N GLU A 978 -0.25 -39.82 -3.52
CA GLU A 978 -1.14 -40.82 -2.92
C GLU A 978 -0.87 -41.04 -1.42
N ARG A 979 0.27 -40.57 -0.91
CA ARG A 979 0.76 -40.84 0.45
C ARG A 979 0.90 -42.34 0.70
N ALA A 980 1.51 -43.04 -0.26
CA ALA A 980 1.67 -44.49 -0.27
C ALA A 980 3.13 -44.87 -0.55
N ILE A 981 3.65 -45.88 0.16
CA ILE A 981 4.91 -46.55 -0.16
C ILE A 981 4.61 -47.96 -0.61
N TYR A 982 4.98 -48.30 -1.84
CA TYR A 982 4.88 -49.66 -2.36
C TYR A 982 6.25 -50.33 -2.27
N ILE A 983 6.29 -51.52 -1.68
CA ILE A 983 7.50 -52.33 -1.56
C ILE A 983 7.50 -53.34 -2.70
N MET A 984 8.54 -53.31 -3.53
CA MET A 984 8.80 -54.31 -4.56
C MET A 984 9.96 -55.19 -4.08
N ALA A 985 9.78 -56.51 -4.13
CA ALA A 985 10.81 -57.46 -3.73
C ALA A 985 10.80 -58.67 -4.67
N GLU A 986 11.94 -58.92 -5.32
CA GLU A 986 12.18 -60.11 -6.14
C GLU A 986 13.16 -61.04 -5.44
N THR A 987 12.76 -62.29 -5.28
CA THR A 987 13.65 -63.39 -4.90
C THR A 987 13.99 -64.21 -6.13
N GLN A 988 15.12 -64.93 -6.12
CA GLN A 988 15.66 -65.66 -7.28
C GLN A 988 14.72 -66.75 -7.88
N LYS A 989 13.47 -66.89 -7.41
CA LYS A 989 12.51 -67.90 -7.84
C LYS A 989 11.38 -67.40 -8.74
N ASN A 990 11.22 -66.09 -8.97
CA ASN A 990 10.12 -65.56 -9.81
C ASN A 990 10.64 -64.82 -11.05
N GLN A 991 9.96 -65.07 -12.17
CA GLN A 991 10.22 -64.56 -13.52
C GLN A 991 10.16 -63.04 -13.61
N GLU A 992 10.94 -62.47 -14.54
CA GLU A 992 11.10 -61.05 -14.85
C GLU A 992 9.80 -60.26 -14.72
N ILE A 993 9.73 -59.36 -13.74
CA ILE A 993 8.64 -58.41 -13.65
C ILE A 993 9.02 -57.19 -14.48
N ASP A 994 8.35 -57.03 -15.62
CA ASP A 994 8.56 -55.91 -16.54
C ASP A 994 8.16 -54.59 -15.84
N GLU A 995 9.17 -53.77 -15.50
CA GLU A 995 8.99 -52.45 -14.84
C GLU A 995 8.06 -51.53 -15.65
N VAL A 996 7.93 -51.76 -16.96
CA VAL A 996 7.04 -51.02 -17.87
C VAL A 996 5.59 -51.47 -17.69
N ALA A 997 5.33 -52.78 -17.59
CA ALA A 997 3.98 -53.33 -17.39
C ALA A 997 3.37 -52.95 -16.02
N LEU A 998 4.22 -52.80 -14.99
CA LEU A 998 3.81 -52.32 -13.66
C LEU A 998 3.39 -50.84 -13.64
N ARG A 999 4.01 -50.00 -14.48
CA ARG A 999 3.69 -48.57 -14.56
C ARG A 999 2.41 -48.29 -15.34
N GLU A 1000 2.03 -49.16 -16.27
CA GLU A 1000 0.82 -49.00 -17.09
C GLU A 1000 -0.47 -49.46 -16.39
N HIS A 1001 -0.40 -50.36 -15.41
CA HIS A 1001 -1.57 -50.84 -14.65
C HIS A 1001 -2.04 -49.91 -13.51
N HIS A 1002 -1.43 -48.74 -13.32
CA HIS A 1002 -1.77 -47.77 -12.27
C HIS A 1002 -3.14 -47.06 -12.42
N ARG A 1003 -3.98 -47.43 -13.40
CA ARG A 1003 -5.32 -46.83 -13.60
C ARG A 1003 -6.51 -47.69 -13.14
N GLY A 1004 -6.28 -48.88 -12.57
CA GLY A 1004 -7.36 -49.76 -12.09
C GLY A 1004 -7.27 -50.03 -10.58
N LYS A 1005 -8.37 -49.80 -9.84
CA LYS A 1005 -8.55 -50.26 -8.45
C LYS A 1005 -8.43 -51.79 -8.37
N GLY A 1006 -7.23 -52.34 -8.12
CA GLY A 1006 -7.05 -53.77 -7.90
C GLY A 1006 -5.58 -54.22 -7.72
N ASN A 1007 -5.22 -54.60 -6.49
CA ASN A 1007 -4.19 -55.58 -6.12
C ASN A 1007 -2.68 -55.31 -6.37
N LEU A 1008 -2.14 -54.12 -6.11
CA LEU A 1008 -0.69 -53.96 -5.86
C LEU A 1008 -0.35 -54.09 -4.36
N GLN A 1009 -0.18 -55.33 -3.90
CA GLN A 1009 0.56 -55.71 -2.69
C GLN A 1009 1.07 -57.15 -2.91
N ASP A 1010 2.04 -57.34 -3.80
CA ASP A 1010 2.54 -58.69 -4.07
C ASP A 1010 3.61 -59.17 -3.07
N LEU A 1011 3.43 -58.78 -1.80
CA LEU A 1011 4.02 -59.49 -0.66
C LEU A 1011 3.36 -60.86 -0.44
N LYS A 1012 2.23 -61.13 -1.11
CA LYS A 1012 1.53 -62.43 -1.04
C LYS A 1012 2.26 -63.54 -1.80
N GLY A 1013 3.08 -63.20 -2.80
CA GLY A 1013 3.90 -64.17 -3.54
C GLY A 1013 5.19 -64.60 -2.83
N LEU A 1014 5.59 -63.91 -1.75
CA LEU A 1014 6.80 -64.21 -1.00
C LEU A 1014 6.59 -65.31 0.04
N SER A 1015 7.60 -66.14 0.24
CA SER A 1015 7.63 -67.08 1.38
C SER A 1015 7.55 -66.31 2.70
N GLY A 1016 6.99 -66.92 3.77
CA GLY A 1016 6.87 -66.28 5.09
C GLY A 1016 8.18 -65.68 5.60
N GLY A 1017 9.33 -66.31 5.28
CA GLY A 1017 10.66 -65.79 5.62
C GLY A 1017 11.14 -64.65 4.75
N GLU A 1018 10.80 -64.66 3.47
CA GLU A 1018 11.15 -63.59 2.53
C GLU A 1018 10.36 -62.32 2.84
N ARG A 1019 9.06 -62.45 3.12
CA ARG A 1019 8.22 -61.32 3.57
C ARG A 1019 8.76 -60.69 4.86
N THR A 1020 9.15 -61.54 5.81
CA THR A 1020 9.72 -61.09 7.08
C THR A 1020 11.05 -60.35 6.87
N TYR A 1021 11.94 -60.90 6.04
CA TYR A 1021 13.20 -60.27 5.68
C TYR A 1021 12.99 -58.91 5.01
N THR A 1022 12.07 -58.85 4.05
CA THR A 1022 11.66 -57.64 3.32
C THR A 1022 11.16 -56.54 4.28
N SER A 1023 10.42 -56.91 5.31
CA SER A 1023 9.93 -55.98 6.35
C SER A 1023 11.03 -55.52 7.29
N ALA A 1024 11.93 -56.42 7.69
CA ALA A 1024 13.06 -56.10 8.55
C ALA A 1024 14.03 -55.12 7.85
N CYS A 1025 14.30 -55.32 6.55
CA CYS A 1025 15.09 -54.39 5.75
C CYS A 1025 14.45 -52.99 5.70
N PHE A 1026 13.12 -52.89 5.67
CA PHE A 1026 12.43 -51.60 5.66
C PHE A 1026 12.60 -50.85 6.99
N ILE A 1027 12.41 -51.54 8.11
CA ILE A 1027 12.63 -50.97 9.46
C ILE A 1027 14.08 -50.51 9.60
N MET A 1028 15.02 -51.30 9.07
CA MET A 1028 16.44 -50.99 9.07
C MET A 1028 16.79 -49.77 8.22
N ALA A 1029 16.21 -49.66 7.02
CA ALA A 1029 16.39 -48.50 6.15
C ALA A 1029 15.88 -47.23 6.84
N LEU A 1030 14.73 -47.30 7.54
CA LEU A 1030 14.22 -46.21 8.36
C LEU A 1030 15.14 -45.89 9.53
N TRP A 1031 15.66 -46.89 10.22
CA TRP A 1031 16.63 -46.71 11.31
C TRP A 1031 17.90 -46.01 10.87
N GLN A 1032 18.37 -46.28 9.65
CA GLN A 1032 19.54 -45.61 9.10
C GLN A 1032 19.23 -44.19 8.62
N ALA A 1033 18.02 -43.94 8.12
CA ALA A 1033 17.55 -42.58 7.86
C ALA A 1033 17.42 -41.76 9.16
N MET A 1034 17.29 -42.44 10.31
CA MET A 1034 17.22 -41.85 11.65
C MET A 1034 18.60 -41.72 12.31
N GLU A 1035 19.04 -40.50 12.58
CA GLU A 1035 20.29 -40.19 13.31
C GLU A 1035 20.08 -40.24 14.84
N THR A 1036 19.63 -41.39 15.38
CA THR A 1036 19.31 -41.55 16.80
C THR A 1036 20.27 -42.52 17.50
N PRO A 1037 20.92 -42.17 18.63
CA PRO A 1037 22.03 -42.93 19.20
C PRO A 1037 21.66 -44.30 19.78
N VAL A 1038 20.39 -44.52 20.09
CA VAL A 1038 19.86 -45.74 20.72
C VAL A 1038 18.63 -46.20 19.95
N ARG A 1039 18.43 -47.50 19.81
CA ARG A 1039 17.23 -48.10 19.20
C ARG A 1039 16.78 -49.29 20.04
N CYS A 1040 15.47 -49.38 20.32
CA CYS A 1040 14.91 -50.41 21.19
C CYS A 1040 13.74 -51.15 20.51
N MET A 1041 13.75 -52.47 20.57
CA MET A 1041 12.63 -53.31 20.10
C MET A 1041 12.22 -54.34 21.16
N ASP A 1042 10.93 -54.38 21.48
CA ASP A 1042 10.33 -55.35 22.40
C ASP A 1042 9.60 -56.46 21.65
N GLU A 1043 9.93 -57.71 21.96
CA GLU A 1043 9.23 -58.93 21.53
C GLU A 1043 8.98 -59.02 20.02
N PHE A 1044 9.89 -58.49 19.21
CA PHE A 1044 9.78 -58.46 17.74
C PHE A 1044 9.75 -59.85 17.10
N ASP A 1045 10.31 -60.84 17.79
CA ASP A 1045 10.49 -62.23 17.35
C ASP A 1045 9.32 -63.15 17.70
N VAL A 1046 8.39 -62.70 18.54
CA VAL A 1046 7.24 -63.49 19.02
C VAL A 1046 6.27 -63.82 17.89
N PHE A 1047 6.19 -62.96 16.87
CA PHE A 1047 5.30 -63.14 15.72
C PHE A 1047 5.95 -63.89 14.56
N LEU A 1048 7.22 -64.27 14.69
CA LEU A 1048 7.99 -64.97 13.66
C LEU A 1048 8.02 -66.47 13.97
N ASP A 1049 7.94 -67.31 12.94
CA ASP A 1049 8.26 -68.73 13.09
C ASP A 1049 9.74 -68.95 13.45
N LEU A 1050 10.11 -70.16 13.87
CA LEU A 1050 11.46 -70.49 14.33
C LEU A 1050 12.55 -70.19 13.29
N ASN A 1051 12.28 -70.46 12.01
CA ASN A 1051 13.26 -70.28 10.94
C ASN A 1051 13.44 -68.79 10.61
N ASN A 1052 12.34 -68.05 10.48
CA ASN A 1052 12.36 -66.62 10.17
C ASN A 1052 12.92 -65.81 11.34
N ARG A 1053 12.66 -66.25 12.58
CA ARG A 1053 13.22 -65.66 13.79
C ARG A 1053 14.73 -65.65 13.76
N LYS A 1054 15.36 -66.80 13.53
CA LYS A 1054 16.83 -66.91 13.52
C LYS A 1054 17.42 -65.98 12.45
N ILE A 1055 16.87 -66.02 11.24
CA ILE A 1055 17.29 -65.16 10.12
C ILE A 1055 17.21 -63.68 10.49
N VAL A 1056 16.10 -63.25 11.10
CA VAL A 1056 15.86 -61.85 11.44
C VAL A 1056 16.76 -61.39 12.59
N MET A 1057 16.96 -62.21 13.62
CA MET A 1057 17.87 -61.90 14.71
C MET A 1057 19.33 -61.80 14.24
N GLU A 1058 19.75 -62.70 13.36
CA GLU A 1058 21.07 -62.64 12.71
C GLU A 1058 21.21 -61.37 11.88
N LEU A 1059 20.20 -61.01 11.08
CA LEU A 1059 20.17 -59.78 10.29
C LEU A 1059 20.28 -58.54 11.19
N PHE A 1060 19.47 -58.43 12.25
CA PHE A 1060 19.51 -57.32 13.21
C PHE A 1060 20.89 -57.21 13.87
N ALA A 1061 21.48 -58.33 14.27
CA ALA A 1061 22.80 -58.37 14.90
C ALA A 1061 23.92 -58.00 13.92
N ASP A 1062 23.92 -58.53 12.69
CA ASP A 1062 24.94 -58.23 11.68
C ASP A 1062 24.87 -56.75 11.24
N LEU A 1063 23.66 -56.21 11.07
CA LEU A 1063 23.48 -54.79 10.73
C LEU A 1063 23.95 -53.88 11.87
N ALA A 1064 23.57 -54.17 13.12
CA ALA A 1064 24.03 -53.42 14.27
C ALA A 1064 25.56 -53.43 14.40
N THR A 1065 26.17 -54.61 14.34
CA THR A 1065 27.61 -54.80 14.61
C THR A 1065 28.50 -54.36 13.45
N ARG A 1066 28.09 -54.57 12.19
CA ARG A 1066 28.90 -54.26 11.00
C ARG A 1066 28.65 -52.88 10.44
N GLN A 1067 27.38 -52.47 10.30
CA GLN A 1067 27.03 -51.23 9.60
C GLN A 1067 26.94 -50.02 10.53
N TYR A 1068 26.49 -50.18 11.77
CA TYR A 1068 26.26 -49.06 12.69
C TYR A 1068 27.04 -49.17 14.00
N PRO A 1069 28.39 -49.23 13.93
CA PRO A 1069 29.23 -49.50 15.09
C PRO A 1069 29.10 -48.45 16.20
N SER A 1070 28.73 -47.22 15.86
CA SER A 1070 28.58 -46.10 16.80
C SER A 1070 27.23 -46.06 17.52
N HIS A 1071 26.25 -46.85 17.08
CA HIS A 1071 24.87 -46.82 17.58
C HIS A 1071 24.58 -47.99 18.50
N GLN A 1072 23.71 -47.78 19.49
CA GLN A 1072 23.28 -48.82 20.42
C GLN A 1072 21.94 -49.45 20.01
N PHE A 1073 21.87 -50.77 20.00
CA PHE A 1073 20.66 -51.55 19.75
C PHE A 1073 20.34 -52.41 20.96
N ILE A 1074 19.10 -52.31 21.46
CA ILE A 1074 18.63 -53.09 22.61
C ILE A 1074 17.40 -53.89 22.20
N PHE A 1075 17.56 -55.20 22.15
CA PHE A 1075 16.55 -56.16 21.72
C PHE A 1075 16.04 -56.94 22.93
N PHE A 1076 14.74 -56.89 23.19
CA PHE A 1076 14.11 -57.68 24.25
C PHE A 1076 13.39 -58.86 23.61
N THR A 1077 13.71 -60.08 24.05
CA THR A 1077 13.11 -61.30 23.51
C THR A 1077 12.78 -62.27 24.64
N PRO A 1078 11.63 -62.97 24.58
CA PRO A 1078 11.29 -63.98 25.56
C PRO A 1078 12.01 -65.32 25.35
N GLN A 1079 12.81 -65.43 24.29
CA GLN A 1079 13.31 -66.68 23.77
C GLN A 1079 14.82 -66.84 23.98
N GLY A 1080 15.31 -68.06 23.77
CA GLY A 1080 16.72 -68.39 23.93
C GLY A 1080 17.59 -67.60 22.95
N VAL A 1081 18.49 -66.79 23.51
CA VAL A 1081 19.46 -65.95 22.79
C VAL A 1081 20.89 -66.52 22.84
N ALA A 1082 21.03 -67.73 23.36
CA ALA A 1082 22.33 -68.38 23.60
C ALA A 1082 23.19 -68.48 22.32
N ASP A 1083 22.56 -68.70 21.16
CA ASP A 1083 23.23 -68.77 19.85
C ASP A 1083 24.05 -67.50 19.51
N PHE A 1084 23.72 -66.36 20.11
CA PHE A 1084 24.38 -65.07 19.86
C PHE A 1084 25.49 -64.73 20.85
N ALA A 1085 25.69 -65.54 21.90
CA ALA A 1085 26.64 -65.24 22.98
C ALA A 1085 28.09 -65.10 22.51
N HIS A 1086 28.45 -65.76 21.41
CA HIS A 1086 29.80 -65.76 20.82
C HIS A 1086 29.99 -64.75 19.68
N ARG A 1087 28.96 -63.97 19.31
CA ARG A 1087 29.11 -62.96 18.24
C ARG A 1087 29.88 -61.75 18.76
N ASP A 1088 30.80 -61.26 17.92
CA ASP A 1088 31.56 -60.05 18.23
C ASP A 1088 30.63 -58.84 18.44
N ARG A 1089 30.99 -57.99 19.40
CA ARG A 1089 30.26 -56.75 19.77
C ARG A 1089 28.81 -56.95 20.26
N VAL A 1090 28.41 -58.19 20.54
CA VAL A 1090 27.11 -58.55 21.12
C VAL A 1090 27.23 -58.77 22.64
N GLN A 1091 26.28 -58.27 23.42
CA GLN A 1091 26.13 -58.61 24.84
C GLN A 1091 24.80 -59.28 25.10
N LEU A 1092 24.85 -60.40 25.82
CA LEU A 1092 23.69 -61.12 26.30
C LEU A 1092 23.39 -60.75 27.75
N PHE A 1093 22.13 -60.49 28.05
CA PHE A 1093 21.62 -60.41 29.42
C PHE A 1093 20.42 -61.35 29.56
N GLU A 1094 20.58 -62.42 30.32
CA GLU A 1094 19.48 -63.32 30.63
C GLU A 1094 18.85 -62.93 31.97
N MET A 1095 17.61 -62.42 31.91
CA MET A 1095 16.86 -61.99 33.08
C MET A 1095 16.36 -63.21 33.84
N PRO A 1096 16.74 -63.40 35.13
CA PRO A 1096 16.25 -64.50 35.92
C PRO A 1096 14.73 -64.40 36.11
N ARG A 1097 14.05 -65.55 36.26
CA ARG A 1097 12.65 -65.55 36.66
C ARG A 1097 12.52 -64.86 38.01
N ILE A 1098 11.63 -63.88 38.09
CA ILE A 1098 11.34 -63.17 39.32
C ILE A 1098 10.66 -64.16 40.27
N ARG A 1099 11.36 -64.54 41.34
CA ARG A 1099 10.74 -65.24 42.46
C ARG A 1099 9.90 -64.22 43.21
N ASN A 1100 8.58 -64.42 43.24
CA ASN A 1100 7.65 -63.59 44.01
C ASN A 1100 7.98 -63.61 45.49
#